data_AF-A0A6I9STT0-F1
#
_entry.id   AF-A0A6I9STT0-F1
#
_cell.length_a   1.000
_cell.length_b   1.000
_cell.length_c   1.000
_cell.angle_alpha   90.00
_cell.angle_beta   90.00
_cell.angle_gamma   90.00
#
_symmetry.space_group_name_H-M   'P 1'
#
loop_
_entity.id
_entity.type
_entity.pdbx_description
1 polymer ?
#
loop_
_entity_poly.entity_id
_entity_poly.type
_entity_poly.pdbx_seq_one_letter_code
_entity_poly.pdbx_strand_id
1 'polypeptide(L)'
;MAGGGTAAIEGGATTAPLRLIREVARISSAGFSGYFKKDCADLGRRVALLAHLLEEIRDSKKIQENVEVGSSSSFSSCFSDLIVALQAAKRLVSAANNFDSSKISSDGATKKIYFQFQCVTWKLEKALTNLPYDDFDISEEVQEQVELVRAQLRRATERYGGPLNSSLLCRALSQPLDKEIDLFQPSNRLSGSLHVDSIGSIDLEVRPKLEALLEGNASEHHSTDEVIKKKESLRNSSTSHEINAPKDPDSGRIKNLTCKNLEENKKLDSPVIPDDFLCPISLELMRDPVIVATGQTYERSYIQRWIDCGNTTCPKTQQKLRHLTLTPNYVLRSLISQWCVKHNVEQPMALMSGKIKKSDGSFRDVSGDIAAIQALVRKLSSRSTEERRAAVAEIRSLSKRSTDNRILLAEAGAIPILVNLLTSDDGQIQDNAVTSILNLSIYDNNKGLIMLANAIPSIVQVLRAGSMEAKENAAATLFSLSLADENKIIIGASGAIPALVDLLQSGSSRGKKDAATALFNLCIYHGNKGRAIRAGIITALLKMLTDSSSCMVDEALTILSVLASHQEAKVAIVKASTIPVLMDLLRAGSPRNKENASAILLSLCKRDNENLACLSRLGAVIPLSELARNGTERAKRKATSLLEHLRKSQQH
;
A
#
# COMPACT_ATOMS: atom_id res chain seq x y z
N MET A 1 56.05 11.91 -38.84
CA MET A 1 55.14 10.73 -38.83
C MET A 1 54.41 10.69 -37.49
N ALA A 2 53.22 10.12 -37.44
CA ALA A 2 52.30 10.31 -36.31
C ALA A 2 52.57 9.37 -35.12
N GLY A 3 52.52 9.93 -33.91
CA GLY A 3 52.19 9.20 -32.69
C GLY A 3 50.76 9.57 -32.28
N GLY A 4 49.77 8.79 -32.73
CA GLY A 4 48.36 9.04 -32.45
C GLY A 4 48.00 8.71 -30.99
N GLY A 5 47.17 9.54 -30.36
CA GLY A 5 46.83 9.40 -28.95
C GLY A 5 45.93 8.21 -28.63
N THR A 6 46.26 7.48 -27.56
CA THR A 6 45.38 6.49 -26.92
C THR A 6 44.31 7.21 -26.09
N ALA A 7 43.26 7.68 -26.76
CA ALA A 7 42.11 8.34 -26.14
C ALA A 7 40.80 7.60 -26.49
N ALA A 8 40.64 6.37 -26.01
CA ALA A 8 39.38 5.63 -25.97
C ALA A 8 39.49 4.39 -25.06
N ILE A 9 38.34 3.86 -24.63
CA ILE A 9 38.15 2.56 -23.93
C ILE A 9 38.53 2.51 -22.44
N GLU A 10 38.04 3.48 -21.65
CA GLU A 10 37.64 3.22 -20.25
C GLU A 10 36.12 3.36 -20.13
N GLY A 11 35.41 2.26 -20.35
CA GLY A 11 33.94 2.21 -20.38
C GLY A 11 33.40 0.96 -19.69
N GLY A 12 33.59 0.86 -18.37
CA GLY A 12 33.11 -0.29 -17.59
C GLY A 12 31.59 -0.51 -17.71
N ALA A 13 31.14 -1.76 -17.52
CA ALA A 13 29.75 -2.19 -17.78
C ALA A 13 28.66 -1.35 -17.06
N THR A 14 29.00 -0.72 -15.93
CA THR A 14 28.10 0.15 -15.15
C THR A 14 28.01 1.59 -15.66
N THR A 15 28.94 2.05 -16.50
CA THR A 15 29.03 3.46 -16.95
C THR A 15 27.86 3.89 -17.83
N ALA A 16 27.48 3.06 -18.81
CA ALA A 16 26.34 3.30 -19.69
C ALA A 16 24.98 3.36 -18.96
N PRO A 17 24.61 2.38 -18.09
CA PRO A 17 23.37 2.47 -17.34
C PRO A 17 23.37 3.60 -16.30
N LEU A 18 24.51 3.93 -15.66
CA LEU A 18 24.61 5.12 -14.79
C LEU A 18 24.32 6.43 -15.54
N ARG A 19 24.86 6.58 -16.76
CA ARG A 19 24.57 7.75 -17.62
C ARG A 19 23.08 7.83 -17.94
N LEU A 20 22.44 6.71 -18.29
CA LEU A 20 21.01 6.66 -18.59
C LEU A 20 20.14 7.01 -17.37
N ILE A 21 20.47 6.51 -16.17
CA ILE A 21 19.76 6.86 -14.92
C ILE A 21 19.80 8.37 -14.69
N ARG A 22 20.99 8.97 -14.74
CA ARG A 22 21.18 10.42 -14.53
C ARG A 22 20.43 11.24 -15.57
N GLU A 23 20.38 10.77 -16.81
CA GLU A 23 19.64 11.44 -17.89
C GLU A 23 18.11 11.33 -17.73
N VAL A 24 17.57 10.16 -17.38
CA VAL A 24 16.14 9.98 -17.07
C VAL A 24 15.74 10.87 -15.89
N ALA A 25 16.51 10.84 -14.80
CA ALA A 25 16.27 11.67 -13.63
C ALA A 25 16.28 13.19 -13.96
N ARG A 26 17.20 13.62 -14.84
CA ARG A 26 17.27 15.02 -15.31
C ARG A 26 16.05 15.42 -16.14
N ILE A 27 15.62 14.59 -17.10
CA ILE A 27 14.44 14.91 -17.93
C ILE A 27 13.17 14.92 -17.07
N SER A 28 13.03 13.98 -16.12
CA SER A 28 11.90 13.92 -15.18
C SER A 28 11.84 15.07 -14.16
N SER A 29 12.92 15.82 -13.95
CA SER A 29 12.99 16.92 -12.96
C SER A 29 13.06 18.32 -13.56
N ALA A 30 13.38 18.45 -14.85
CA ALA A 30 13.51 19.74 -15.53
C ALA A 30 12.15 20.40 -15.81
N GLY A 31 11.73 21.33 -14.94
CA GLY A 31 10.75 22.40 -15.26
C GLY A 31 9.34 21.96 -15.73
N PHE A 32 9.00 20.68 -15.61
CA PHE A 32 7.89 20.07 -16.32
C PHE A 32 6.52 20.66 -15.94
N SER A 33 5.68 20.98 -16.93
CA SER A 33 4.30 21.48 -16.76
C SER A 33 3.24 20.72 -17.55
N GLY A 34 3.60 19.64 -18.26
CA GLY A 34 2.68 18.84 -19.07
C GLY A 34 1.73 17.93 -18.28
N TYR A 35 0.86 17.22 -19.01
CA TYR A 35 -0.20 16.36 -18.46
C TYR A 35 0.33 15.22 -17.58
N PHE A 36 1.40 14.53 -18.00
CA PHE A 36 1.97 13.36 -17.31
C PHE A 36 3.02 13.71 -16.24
N LYS A 37 2.97 14.92 -15.65
CA LYS A 37 4.01 15.43 -14.73
C LYS A 37 4.31 14.48 -13.59
N LYS A 38 3.25 13.97 -12.96
CA LYS A 38 3.33 13.08 -11.80
C LYS A 38 3.98 11.75 -12.19
N ASP A 39 3.53 11.12 -13.27
CA ASP A 39 4.02 9.82 -13.71
C ASP A 39 5.48 9.89 -14.18
N CYS A 40 5.88 10.97 -14.87
CA CYS A 40 7.27 11.23 -15.24
C CYS A 40 8.17 11.44 -14.00
N ALA A 41 7.72 12.22 -13.01
CA ALA A 41 8.46 12.46 -11.78
C ALA A 41 8.56 11.20 -10.90
N ASP A 42 7.48 10.42 -10.80
CA ASP A 42 7.43 9.17 -10.06
C ASP A 42 8.38 8.12 -10.66
N LEU A 43 8.37 7.97 -12.00
CA LEU A 43 9.31 7.10 -12.72
C LEU A 43 10.76 7.58 -12.57
N GLY A 44 11.01 8.87 -12.74
CA GLY A 44 12.35 9.45 -12.60
C GLY A 44 12.96 9.26 -11.22
N ARG A 45 12.16 9.42 -10.15
CA ARG A 45 12.60 9.16 -8.77
C ARG A 45 12.95 7.69 -8.54
N ARG A 46 12.14 6.74 -9.04
CA ARG A 46 12.43 5.30 -8.95
C ARG A 46 13.72 4.92 -9.69
N VAL A 47 13.91 5.46 -10.89
CA VAL A 47 15.12 5.21 -11.70
C VAL A 47 16.35 5.82 -11.03
N ALA A 48 16.25 7.02 -10.44
CA ALA A 48 17.35 7.65 -9.71
C ALA A 48 17.87 6.81 -8.53
N LEU A 49 16.98 6.11 -7.81
CA LEU A 49 17.36 5.22 -6.70
C LEU A 49 18.25 4.03 -7.13
N LEU A 50 18.27 3.68 -8.42
CA LEU A 50 19.13 2.62 -8.96
C LEU A 50 20.59 3.09 -9.19
N ALA A 51 20.90 4.37 -9.01
CA ALA A 51 22.28 4.87 -9.12
C ALA A 51 23.21 4.22 -8.08
N HIS A 52 22.74 4.11 -6.83
CA HIS A 52 23.50 3.50 -5.73
C HIS A 52 23.84 2.03 -5.99
N LEU A 53 22.91 1.26 -6.57
CA LEU A 53 23.17 -0.12 -7.01
C LEU A 53 24.33 -0.20 -7.99
N LEU A 54 24.33 0.64 -9.03
CA LEU A 54 25.38 0.60 -10.04
C LEU A 54 26.71 1.20 -9.58
N GLU A 55 26.68 2.08 -8.58
CA GLU A 55 27.87 2.63 -7.92
C GLU A 55 28.52 1.56 -7.01
N GLU A 56 27.76 0.86 -6.16
CA GLU A 56 28.30 -0.27 -5.39
C GLU A 56 28.77 -1.44 -6.26
N ILE A 57 28.02 -1.78 -7.33
CA ILE A 57 28.46 -2.78 -8.31
C ILE A 57 29.80 -2.36 -8.93
N ARG A 58 29.95 -1.11 -9.39
CA ARG A 58 31.20 -0.60 -9.98
C ARG A 58 32.38 -0.69 -9.02
N ASP A 59 32.12 -0.40 -7.74
CA ASP A 59 33.16 -0.31 -6.70
C ASP A 59 33.44 -1.68 -6.04
N SER A 60 32.73 -2.75 -6.46
CA SER A 60 32.90 -4.11 -5.93
C SER A 60 34.12 -4.84 -6.51
N LYS A 61 34.96 -5.40 -5.62
CA LYS A 61 36.23 -6.04 -5.97
C LYS A 61 36.09 -7.26 -6.89
N LYS A 62 35.00 -8.02 -6.76
CA LYS A 62 34.72 -9.21 -7.58
C LYS A 62 34.67 -8.92 -9.09
N ILE A 63 34.34 -7.70 -9.52
CA ILE A 63 34.35 -7.34 -10.94
C ILE A 63 35.78 -7.24 -11.50
N GLN A 64 36.76 -6.83 -10.69
CA GLN A 64 38.16 -6.80 -11.13
C GLN A 64 38.74 -8.21 -11.31
N GLU A 65 38.36 -9.16 -10.46
CA GLU A 65 38.81 -10.56 -10.56
C GLU A 65 38.09 -11.34 -11.69
N ASN A 66 36.77 -11.16 -11.85
CA ASN A 66 35.99 -11.87 -12.87
C ASN A 66 36.26 -11.42 -14.33
N VAL A 67 36.96 -10.30 -14.54
CA VAL A 67 37.42 -9.88 -15.88
C VAL A 67 38.58 -10.75 -16.38
N GLU A 68 39.35 -11.40 -15.50
CA GLU A 68 40.41 -12.34 -15.90
C GLU A 68 39.89 -13.76 -16.18
N VAL A 69 38.69 -14.13 -15.71
CA VAL A 69 38.18 -15.51 -15.74
C VAL A 69 36.81 -15.64 -16.45
N GLY A 70 36.81 -15.44 -17.77
CA GLY A 70 35.99 -16.16 -18.76
C GLY A 70 34.45 -16.19 -18.68
N SER A 71 33.82 -15.60 -17.66
CA SER A 71 32.41 -15.89 -17.27
C SER A 71 31.39 -14.88 -17.82
N SER A 72 31.60 -14.38 -19.05
CA SER A 72 31.03 -13.11 -19.52
C SER A 72 29.61 -13.16 -20.12
N SER A 73 29.07 -14.32 -20.45
CA SER A 73 27.82 -14.43 -21.25
C SER A 73 26.54 -14.07 -20.48
N SER A 74 26.33 -14.63 -19.28
CA SER A 74 25.15 -14.32 -18.46
C SER A 74 25.23 -12.93 -17.81
N PHE A 75 26.45 -12.49 -17.49
CA PHE A 75 26.70 -11.19 -16.88
C PHE A 75 26.46 -10.04 -17.87
N SER A 76 26.86 -10.20 -19.14
CA SER A 76 26.60 -9.16 -20.16
C SER A 76 25.13 -9.04 -20.54
N SER A 77 24.35 -10.13 -20.51
CA SER A 77 22.94 -10.12 -20.90
C SER A 77 22.05 -9.38 -19.89
N CYS A 78 22.23 -9.58 -18.57
CA CYS A 78 21.40 -8.93 -17.55
C CYS A 78 21.58 -7.41 -17.49
N PHE A 79 22.81 -6.90 -17.68
CA PHE A 79 23.04 -5.46 -17.87
C PHE A 79 22.48 -4.94 -19.19
N SER A 80 22.47 -5.75 -20.26
CA SER A 80 21.85 -5.35 -21.53
C SER A 80 20.33 -5.14 -21.40
N ASP A 81 19.63 -6.02 -20.66
CA ASP A 81 18.20 -5.87 -20.35
C ASP A 81 17.92 -4.59 -19.56
N LEU A 82 18.75 -4.29 -18.55
CA LEU A 82 18.64 -3.07 -17.76
C LEU A 82 18.88 -1.81 -18.61
N ILE A 83 19.88 -1.84 -19.49
CA ILE A 83 20.14 -0.74 -20.44
C ILE A 83 18.94 -0.53 -21.39
N VAL A 84 18.36 -1.61 -21.94
CA VAL A 84 17.17 -1.54 -22.80
C VAL A 84 15.96 -0.97 -22.05
N ALA A 85 15.76 -1.36 -20.79
CA ALA A 85 14.69 -0.83 -19.94
C ALA A 85 14.88 0.67 -19.63
N LEU A 86 16.11 1.08 -19.29
CA LEU A 86 16.46 2.49 -19.03
C LEU A 86 16.35 3.37 -20.29
N GLN A 87 16.74 2.86 -21.46
CA GLN A 87 16.50 3.55 -22.74
C GLN A 87 15.01 3.71 -23.04
N ALA A 88 14.18 2.70 -22.76
CA ALA A 88 12.74 2.79 -22.92
C ALA A 88 12.14 3.85 -21.98
N ALA A 89 12.59 3.91 -20.72
CA ALA A 89 12.20 4.96 -19.77
C ALA A 89 12.58 6.37 -20.27
N LYS A 90 13.79 6.55 -20.79
CA LYS A 90 14.23 7.83 -21.40
C LYS A 90 13.34 8.26 -22.56
N ARG A 91 13.03 7.35 -23.49
CA ARG A 91 12.14 7.62 -24.65
C ARG A 91 10.73 7.99 -24.18
N LEU A 92 10.16 7.25 -23.23
CA LEU A 92 8.84 7.52 -22.67
C LEU A 92 8.76 8.90 -22.00
N VAL A 93 9.69 9.23 -21.11
CA VAL A 93 9.67 10.53 -20.41
C VAL A 93 9.83 11.68 -21.42
N SER A 94 10.62 11.49 -22.48
CA SER A 94 10.76 12.47 -23.57
C SER A 94 9.47 12.62 -24.40
N ALA A 95 8.80 11.51 -24.73
CA ALA A 95 7.53 11.53 -25.47
C ALA A 95 6.38 12.15 -24.64
N ALA A 96 6.32 11.84 -23.34
CA ALA A 96 5.37 12.42 -22.41
C ALA A 96 5.61 13.92 -22.13
N ASN A 97 6.86 14.39 -22.26
CA ASN A 97 7.20 15.82 -22.20
C ASN A 97 6.79 16.59 -23.46
N ASN A 98 6.84 15.94 -24.62
CA ASN A 98 6.42 16.52 -25.90
C ASN A 98 4.92 16.31 -26.21
N PHE A 99 4.14 15.83 -25.24
CA PHE A 99 2.71 15.54 -25.42
C PHE A 99 1.86 16.81 -25.36
N ASP A 100 1.41 17.26 -26.53
CA ASP A 100 0.49 18.40 -26.67
C ASP A 100 -0.97 17.92 -26.60
N SER A 101 -1.63 18.19 -25.46
CA SER A 101 -3.04 17.84 -25.24
C SER A 101 -4.03 18.63 -26.10
N SER A 102 -3.59 19.63 -26.87
CA SER A 102 -4.46 20.48 -27.68
C SER A 102 -4.66 20.01 -29.14
N LYS A 103 -3.86 19.05 -29.64
CA LYS A 103 -3.78 18.75 -31.09
C LYS A 103 -4.32 17.39 -31.55
N ILE A 104 -4.73 16.49 -30.65
CA ILE A 104 -5.15 15.12 -31.02
C ILE A 104 -6.39 14.73 -30.22
N SER A 105 -7.30 13.95 -30.83
CA SER A 105 -8.42 13.28 -30.14
C SER A 105 -7.90 12.53 -28.90
N SER A 106 -8.20 13.07 -27.72
CA SER A 106 -7.26 13.00 -26.59
C SER A 106 -7.26 11.67 -25.84
N ASP A 107 -8.29 10.83 -26.00
CA ASP A 107 -8.45 9.57 -25.27
C ASP A 107 -7.46 8.49 -25.75
N GLY A 108 -7.34 8.28 -27.07
CA GLY A 108 -6.50 7.22 -27.64
C GLY A 108 -5.00 7.43 -27.41
N ALA A 109 -4.50 8.65 -27.60
CA ALA A 109 -3.10 8.98 -27.40
C ALA A 109 -2.69 8.94 -25.91
N THR A 110 -3.59 9.34 -25.02
CA THR A 110 -3.41 9.25 -23.56
C THR A 110 -3.31 7.79 -23.11
N LYS A 111 -4.21 6.92 -23.59
CA LYS A 111 -4.15 5.47 -23.36
C LYS A 111 -2.85 4.84 -23.87
N LYS A 112 -2.35 5.27 -25.03
CA LYS A 112 -1.06 4.82 -25.57
C LYS A 112 0.12 5.15 -24.64
N ILE A 113 0.15 6.35 -24.07
CA ILE A 113 1.21 6.75 -23.10
C ILE A 113 1.08 5.97 -21.79
N TYR A 114 -0.13 5.77 -21.24
CA TYR A 114 -0.30 4.94 -20.04
C TYR A 114 0.13 3.47 -20.27
N PHE A 115 -0.17 2.89 -21.43
CA PHE A 115 0.34 1.57 -21.80
C PHE A 115 1.88 1.55 -21.89
N GLN A 116 2.51 2.59 -22.44
CA GLN A 116 3.97 2.70 -22.43
C GLN A 116 4.55 2.82 -21.01
N PHE A 117 3.91 3.56 -20.10
CA PHE A 117 4.27 3.55 -18.67
C PHE A 117 4.20 2.13 -18.09
N GLN A 118 3.11 1.39 -18.33
CA GLN A 118 2.95 0.00 -17.89
C GLN A 118 4.08 -0.91 -18.41
N CYS A 119 4.41 -0.83 -19.70
CA CYS A 119 5.49 -1.61 -20.30
C CYS A 119 6.87 -1.25 -19.74
N VAL A 120 7.15 0.04 -19.52
CA VAL A 120 8.44 0.50 -18.96
C VAL A 120 8.59 0.09 -17.50
N THR A 121 7.56 0.23 -16.67
CA THR A 121 7.66 -0.20 -15.26
C THR A 121 7.82 -1.70 -15.13
N TRP A 122 7.14 -2.49 -15.97
CA TRP A 122 7.30 -3.94 -16.05
C TRP A 122 8.71 -4.34 -16.50
N LYS A 123 9.25 -3.71 -17.56
CA LYS A 123 10.62 -3.95 -18.03
C LYS A 123 11.67 -3.72 -16.95
N LEU A 124 11.55 -2.60 -16.22
CA LEU A 124 12.49 -2.28 -15.14
C LEU A 124 12.38 -3.30 -14.00
N GLU A 125 11.17 -3.72 -13.60
CA GLU A 125 10.99 -4.75 -12.55
C GLU A 125 11.57 -6.11 -12.96
N LYS A 126 11.43 -6.49 -14.24
CA LYS A 126 11.98 -7.74 -14.79
C LYS A 126 13.50 -7.70 -14.92
N ALA A 127 14.06 -6.63 -15.48
CA ALA A 127 15.51 -6.45 -15.57
C ALA A 127 16.17 -6.49 -14.18
N LEU A 128 15.59 -5.82 -13.18
CA LEU A 128 16.06 -5.89 -11.80
C LEU A 128 15.84 -7.28 -11.15
N THR A 129 14.85 -8.05 -11.58
CA THR A 129 14.67 -9.43 -11.08
C THR A 129 15.75 -10.39 -11.61
N ASN A 130 16.30 -10.10 -12.79
CA ASN A 130 17.28 -10.95 -13.48
C ASN A 130 18.75 -10.57 -13.15
N LEU A 131 19.00 -9.61 -12.24
CA LEU A 131 20.35 -9.28 -11.80
C LEU A 131 20.86 -10.31 -10.78
N PRO A 132 22.10 -10.82 -10.92
CA PRO A 132 22.67 -11.78 -9.98
C PRO A 132 23.24 -11.08 -8.74
N TYR A 133 22.37 -10.71 -7.78
CA TYR A 133 22.77 -9.97 -6.58
C TYR A 133 23.86 -10.67 -5.75
N ASP A 134 23.85 -12.00 -5.69
CA ASP A 134 24.81 -12.82 -4.92
C ASP A 134 26.26 -12.75 -5.47
N ASP A 135 26.40 -12.42 -6.76
CA ASP A 135 27.71 -12.26 -7.41
C ASP A 135 28.39 -10.94 -7.06
N PHE A 136 27.69 -10.00 -6.41
CA PHE A 136 28.21 -8.70 -6.02
C PHE A 136 28.27 -8.54 -4.50
N ASP A 137 29.25 -7.78 -4.01
CA ASP A 137 29.35 -7.41 -2.60
C ASP A 137 28.48 -6.17 -2.31
N ILE A 138 27.19 -6.24 -2.67
CA ILE A 138 26.20 -5.16 -2.48
C ILE A 138 25.76 -5.15 -1.02
N SER A 139 25.69 -3.96 -0.42
CA SER A 139 25.26 -3.79 0.97
C SER A 139 23.81 -4.27 1.21
N GLU A 140 23.52 -4.76 2.42
CA GLU A 140 22.14 -5.14 2.81
C GLU A 140 21.17 -3.94 2.61
N GLU A 141 21.66 -2.71 2.83
CA GLU A 141 20.93 -1.46 2.58
C GLU A 141 20.56 -1.24 1.09
N VAL A 142 21.49 -1.48 0.15
CA VAL A 142 21.23 -1.28 -1.28
C VAL A 142 20.41 -2.42 -1.88
N GLN A 143 20.58 -3.66 -1.41
CA GLN A 143 19.70 -4.78 -1.80
C GLN A 143 18.24 -4.48 -1.42
N GLU A 144 17.97 -4.03 -0.18
CA GLU A 144 16.62 -3.65 0.25
C GLU A 144 16.09 -2.41 -0.50
N GLN A 145 16.94 -1.43 -0.83
CA GLN A 145 16.55 -0.29 -1.65
C GLN A 145 16.09 -0.71 -3.05
N VAL A 146 16.77 -1.70 -3.66
CA VAL A 146 16.39 -2.22 -4.98
C VAL A 146 15.11 -3.04 -4.88
N GLU A 147 14.91 -3.83 -3.82
CA GLU A 147 13.64 -4.53 -3.59
C GLU A 147 12.47 -3.55 -3.40
N LEU A 148 12.68 -2.43 -2.70
CA LEU A 148 11.70 -1.35 -2.60
C LEU A 148 11.38 -0.75 -3.98
N VAL A 149 12.39 -0.52 -4.83
CA VAL A 149 12.17 -0.05 -6.21
C VAL A 149 11.40 -1.08 -7.04
N ARG A 150 11.72 -2.38 -6.94
CA ARG A 150 10.97 -3.48 -7.59
C ARG A 150 9.51 -3.51 -7.14
N ALA A 151 9.25 -3.42 -5.84
CA ALA A 151 7.90 -3.35 -5.28
C ALA A 151 7.12 -2.12 -5.78
N GLN A 152 7.74 -0.94 -5.82
CA GLN A 152 7.13 0.27 -6.37
C GLN A 152 6.84 0.18 -7.87
N LEU A 153 7.71 -0.46 -8.65
CA LEU A 153 7.51 -0.69 -10.09
C LEU A 153 6.39 -1.71 -10.35
N ARG A 154 6.27 -2.75 -9.51
CA ARG A 154 5.17 -3.72 -9.57
C ARG A 154 3.82 -3.05 -9.32
N ARG A 155 3.69 -2.32 -8.19
CA ARG A 155 2.48 -1.54 -7.85
C ARG A 155 2.11 -0.52 -8.95
N ALA A 156 3.10 0.11 -9.58
CA ALA A 156 2.86 1.04 -10.69
C ALA A 156 2.36 0.33 -11.95
N THR A 157 2.87 -0.87 -12.25
CA THR A 157 2.42 -1.67 -13.40
C THR A 157 0.96 -2.09 -13.25
N GLU A 158 0.55 -2.48 -12.03
CA GLU A 158 -0.85 -2.77 -11.70
C GLU A 158 -1.76 -1.55 -11.93
N ARG A 159 -1.32 -0.37 -11.47
CA ARG A 159 -2.05 0.90 -11.59
C ARG A 159 -2.35 1.34 -13.03
N TYR A 160 -1.53 0.94 -14.01
CA TYR A 160 -1.75 1.29 -15.42
C TYR A 160 -2.57 0.24 -16.23
N GLY A 161 -2.92 -0.92 -15.66
CA GLY A 161 -3.75 -1.90 -16.39
C GLY A 161 -3.78 -3.35 -15.90
N GLY A 162 -3.40 -3.65 -14.65
CA GLY A 162 -3.48 -5.02 -14.09
C GLY A 162 -2.47 -6.03 -14.68
N PRO A 163 -2.67 -7.35 -14.43
CA PRO A 163 -1.75 -8.40 -14.86
C PRO A 163 -1.72 -8.57 -16.39
N LEU A 164 -0.52 -8.55 -16.97
CA LEU A 164 -0.33 -8.54 -18.43
C LEU A 164 -0.46 -9.94 -19.07
N ASN A 165 -1.18 -10.02 -20.19
CA ASN A 165 -1.13 -11.17 -21.08
C ASN A 165 0.19 -11.20 -21.87
N SER A 166 0.99 -12.25 -21.67
CA SER A 166 2.35 -12.42 -22.23
C SER A 166 2.43 -12.21 -23.76
N SER A 167 1.41 -12.64 -24.51
CA SER A 167 1.37 -12.55 -25.98
C SER A 167 1.32 -11.13 -26.54
N LEU A 168 0.69 -10.19 -25.84
CA LEU A 168 0.62 -8.79 -26.28
C LEU A 168 1.96 -8.08 -26.08
N LEU A 169 2.68 -8.44 -25.00
CA LEU A 169 4.02 -7.95 -24.70
C LEU A 169 5.02 -8.36 -25.77
N CYS A 170 5.19 -9.65 -26.08
CA CYS A 170 6.21 -10.09 -27.05
C CYS A 170 6.13 -9.35 -28.41
N ARG A 171 4.91 -8.99 -28.85
CA ARG A 171 4.69 -8.19 -30.06
C ARG A 171 5.10 -6.72 -29.90
N ALA A 172 4.65 -6.04 -28.83
CA ALA A 172 5.01 -4.65 -28.54
C ALA A 172 6.50 -4.46 -28.14
N LEU A 173 7.16 -5.54 -27.71
CA LEU A 173 8.57 -5.56 -27.32
C LEU A 173 9.54 -5.67 -28.50
N SER A 174 9.06 -6.11 -29.68
CA SER A 174 9.90 -6.49 -30.82
C SER A 174 10.01 -5.43 -31.92
N GLN A 175 9.40 -4.25 -31.77
CA GLN A 175 9.41 -3.19 -32.79
C GLN A 175 9.87 -1.82 -32.24
N PRO A 176 10.56 -1.00 -33.07
CA PRO A 176 10.83 0.39 -32.73
C PRO A 176 9.53 1.22 -32.76
N LEU A 177 9.41 2.15 -31.81
CA LEU A 177 8.15 2.78 -31.38
C LEU A 177 7.51 3.75 -32.42
N ASP A 178 8.14 3.91 -33.59
CA ASP A 178 7.80 4.92 -34.61
C ASP A 178 6.89 4.39 -35.73
N LYS A 179 6.39 3.15 -35.63
CA LYS A 179 5.48 2.53 -36.64
C LYS A 179 4.16 1.95 -36.12
N GLU A 180 3.69 2.37 -34.94
CA GLU A 180 2.30 2.12 -34.52
C GLU A 180 1.44 3.39 -34.59
N ILE A 181 1.11 3.78 -35.82
CA ILE A 181 -0.21 4.33 -36.15
C ILE A 181 -0.96 3.16 -36.84
N ASP A 182 -2.28 3.04 -36.64
CA ASP A 182 -3.16 1.99 -37.18
C ASP A 182 -3.05 0.56 -36.61
N LEU A 183 -3.38 0.41 -35.32
CA LEU A 183 -3.86 -0.89 -34.78
C LEU A 183 -5.04 -0.77 -33.80
N PHE A 184 -5.78 0.35 -33.86
CA PHE A 184 -7.08 0.55 -33.20
C PHE A 184 -8.10 1.14 -34.19
N GLN A 185 -8.59 0.32 -35.12
CA GLN A 185 -9.90 0.52 -35.76
C GLN A 185 -10.68 -0.80 -35.75
N PRO A 186 -11.96 -0.80 -35.32
CA PRO A 186 -12.82 -1.96 -35.46
C PRO A 186 -13.43 -2.03 -36.88
N SER A 187 -13.02 -3.05 -37.63
CA SER A 187 -13.75 -3.68 -38.74
C SER A 187 -14.27 -2.79 -39.89
N ASN A 188 -13.59 -2.80 -41.06
CA ASN A 188 -14.28 -3.04 -42.35
C ASN A 188 -13.37 -3.23 -43.60
N ARG A 189 -13.89 -4.04 -44.55
CA ARG A 189 -13.50 -4.27 -45.97
C ARG A 189 -12.33 -5.22 -46.29
N LEU A 190 -12.68 -6.27 -47.06
CA LEU A 190 -11.79 -6.95 -48.00
C LEU A 190 -11.54 -6.04 -49.22
N SER A 191 -10.29 -5.96 -49.69
CA SER A 191 -9.89 -6.16 -51.09
C SER A 191 -8.37 -6.06 -51.21
N GLY A 192 -7.78 -6.88 -52.08
CA GLY A 192 -6.34 -7.12 -52.08
C GLY A 192 -5.52 -6.09 -52.86
N SER A 193 -4.20 -6.19 -52.71
CA SER A 193 -3.34 -6.37 -53.88
C SER A 193 -2.16 -7.27 -53.52
N LEU A 194 -1.69 -8.05 -54.48
CA LEU A 194 -0.60 -9.01 -54.32
C LEU A 194 0.76 -8.33 -54.53
N HIS A 195 1.76 -8.80 -53.79
CA HIS A 195 3.07 -8.98 -54.42
C HIS A 195 3.69 -10.30 -53.95
N VAL A 196 4.04 -11.11 -54.94
CA VAL A 196 4.74 -12.39 -54.81
C VAL A 196 6.12 -12.19 -55.41
N ASP A 197 7.15 -12.68 -54.73
CA ASP A 197 8.35 -13.29 -55.32
C ASP A 197 9.06 -14.00 -54.14
N SER A 198 8.94 -15.32 -53.96
CA SER A 198 9.39 -16.46 -54.79
C SER A 198 10.82 -16.91 -54.44
N ILE A 199 11.12 -18.20 -54.66
CA ILE A 199 12.33 -18.97 -54.27
C ILE A 199 12.39 -19.30 -52.76
N GLY A 200 12.35 -20.56 -52.31
CA GLY A 200 12.11 -21.83 -53.02
C GLY A 200 12.41 -23.08 -52.16
N SER A 201 11.75 -24.21 -52.46
CA SER A 201 11.99 -25.60 -52.00
C SER A 201 11.72 -25.96 -50.51
N ILE A 202 11.23 -27.16 -50.14
CA ILE A 202 10.69 -28.36 -50.84
C ILE A 202 9.77 -29.06 -49.80
N ASP A 203 8.48 -29.30 -50.11
CA ASP A 203 7.84 -30.61 -50.41
C ASP A 203 7.87 -31.61 -49.21
N LEU A 204 6.79 -32.23 -48.70
CA LEU A 204 5.43 -32.59 -49.17
C LEU A 204 4.38 -32.34 -48.01
N GLU A 205 3.12 -32.82 -47.93
CA GLU A 205 2.30 -33.78 -48.70
C GLU A 205 0.77 -33.49 -48.64
N VAL A 206 0.05 -33.94 -49.67
CA VAL A 206 -1.36 -34.41 -49.83
C VAL A 206 -2.52 -33.90 -48.91
N ARG A 207 -3.30 -32.98 -49.51
CA ARG A 207 -4.79 -32.88 -49.53
C ARG A 207 -5.28 -33.75 -50.75
N PRO A 208 -6.56 -34.16 -51.00
CA PRO A 208 -7.80 -33.44 -50.69
C PRO A 208 -9.08 -34.32 -50.48
N LYS A 209 -10.33 -33.81 -50.42
CA LYS A 209 -11.16 -33.31 -51.55
C LYS A 209 -12.30 -32.37 -51.11
N LEU A 210 -12.58 -31.38 -51.96
CA LEU A 210 -13.84 -30.65 -52.09
C LEU A 210 -14.22 -30.76 -53.57
N GLU A 211 -15.43 -31.22 -53.89
CA GLU A 211 -15.94 -31.32 -55.27
C GLU A 211 -17.48 -31.36 -55.27
N ALA A 212 -18.12 -30.70 -56.26
CA ALA A 212 -19.53 -30.75 -56.70
C ALA A 212 -20.64 -30.84 -55.61
N LEU A 213 -21.55 -29.88 -55.39
CA LEU A 213 -22.41 -29.10 -56.29
C LEU A 213 -23.26 -29.91 -57.29
N LEU A 214 -24.59 -29.86 -57.04
CA LEU A 214 -25.74 -30.14 -57.92
C LEU A 214 -26.18 -31.60 -58.15
N GLU A 215 -27.21 -31.99 -57.39
CA GLU A 215 -28.44 -32.75 -57.75
C GLU A 215 -29.11 -33.17 -56.42
N GLY A 216 -30.44 -33.22 -56.21
CA GLY A 216 -31.59 -32.83 -57.03
C GLY A 216 -32.89 -33.40 -56.44
N ASN A 217 -33.90 -32.54 -56.22
CA ASN A 217 -35.34 -32.83 -56.00
C ASN A 217 -35.88 -33.47 -54.69
N ALA A 218 -36.89 -32.76 -54.14
CA ALA A 218 -38.22 -33.24 -53.69
C ALA A 218 -38.39 -34.21 -52.50
N SER A 219 -39.47 -34.22 -51.72
CA SER A 219 -40.53 -33.22 -51.40
C SER A 219 -41.47 -33.80 -50.30
N GLU A 220 -42.27 -32.97 -49.61
CA GLU A 220 -43.52 -33.36 -48.87
C GLU A 220 -43.38 -34.21 -47.57
N HIS A 221 -44.25 -34.17 -46.54
CA HIS A 221 -45.42 -33.32 -46.22
C HIS A 221 -45.76 -33.29 -44.69
N HIS A 222 -46.71 -32.40 -44.34
CA HIS A 222 -47.59 -32.22 -43.14
C HIS A 222 -48.10 -33.47 -42.37
N SER A 223 -48.83 -33.45 -41.23
CA SER A 223 -49.16 -32.50 -40.11
C SER A 223 -50.03 -33.26 -39.06
N THR A 224 -50.17 -32.72 -37.83
CA THR A 224 -51.32 -32.85 -36.86
C THR A 224 -51.81 -34.23 -36.34
N ASP A 225 -52.02 -34.28 -35.01
CA ASP A 225 -53.12 -34.89 -34.20
C ASP A 225 -53.73 -36.27 -34.59
N GLU A 226 -54.15 -37.18 -33.70
CA GLU A 226 -54.59 -37.09 -32.28
C GLU A 226 -54.64 -38.53 -31.63
N VAL A 227 -55.19 -38.68 -30.41
CA VAL A 227 -55.91 -39.91 -29.91
C VAL A 227 -55.07 -41.18 -29.55
N ILE A 228 -55.23 -41.93 -28.42
CA ILE A 228 -56.07 -41.80 -27.19
C ILE A 228 -55.62 -42.74 -26.01
N LYS A 229 -55.85 -42.28 -24.76
CA LYS A 229 -56.08 -43.00 -23.45
C LYS A 229 -55.22 -44.21 -22.99
N LYS A 230 -54.74 -44.12 -21.74
CA LYS A 230 -55.49 -44.69 -20.58
C LYS A 230 -55.27 -43.96 -19.22
N LYS A 231 -56.37 -43.85 -18.48
CA LYS A 231 -56.57 -43.40 -17.08
C LYS A 231 -55.95 -44.41 -16.07
N GLU A 232 -55.90 -44.24 -14.73
CA GLU A 232 -56.69 -43.40 -13.80
C GLU A 232 -56.03 -43.22 -12.40
N SER A 233 -56.34 -42.10 -11.74
CA SER A 233 -56.61 -41.93 -10.28
C SER A 233 -55.84 -42.73 -9.21
N LEU A 234 -55.20 -41.97 -8.29
CA LEU A 234 -55.53 -42.04 -6.86
C LEU A 234 -55.36 -40.65 -6.20
N ARG A 235 -55.89 -40.48 -4.98
CA ARG A 235 -56.54 -39.24 -4.51
C ARG A 235 -56.15 -38.90 -3.06
N ASN A 236 -56.27 -37.62 -2.68
CA ASN A 236 -56.27 -37.07 -1.30
C ASN A 236 -54.93 -37.11 -0.51
N SER A 237 -54.71 -36.35 0.58
CA SER A 237 -55.05 -34.95 0.95
C SER A 237 -54.48 -34.61 2.35
N SER A 238 -54.09 -33.35 2.58
CA SER A 238 -54.18 -32.61 3.87
C SER A 238 -53.22 -32.88 5.06
N THR A 239 -52.46 -31.81 5.39
CA THR A 239 -52.30 -31.13 6.72
C THR A 239 -51.67 -31.79 7.97
N SER A 240 -50.51 -31.20 8.36
CA SER A 240 -50.16 -30.59 9.68
C SER A 240 -49.81 -31.40 10.96
N HIS A 241 -48.86 -30.80 11.71
CA HIS A 241 -48.48 -30.96 13.14
C HIS A 241 -47.52 -32.09 13.61
N GLU A 242 -46.27 -31.67 13.84
CA GLU A 242 -45.56 -31.60 15.15
C GLU A 242 -45.20 -32.83 16.04
N ILE A 243 -43.97 -32.75 16.57
CA ILE A 243 -43.45 -33.27 17.87
C ILE A 243 -43.25 -34.80 18.01
N ASN A 244 -41.98 -35.28 17.93
CA ASN A 244 -41.12 -35.58 19.10
C ASN A 244 -39.75 -36.21 18.73
N ALA A 245 -38.77 -36.08 19.64
CA ALA A 245 -37.46 -36.77 19.64
C ALA A 245 -37.58 -38.14 20.39
N PRO A 246 -36.51 -38.91 20.74
CA PRO A 246 -35.06 -38.73 20.49
C PRO A 246 -34.26 -40.01 20.10
N LYS A 247 -32.99 -39.85 19.68
CA LYS A 247 -31.77 -40.43 20.31
C LYS A 247 -30.51 -40.26 19.44
N ASP A 248 -29.49 -39.68 20.07
CA ASP A 248 -28.06 -39.67 19.72
C ASP A 248 -27.42 -41.08 19.91
N PRO A 249 -26.12 -41.32 19.60
CA PRO A 249 -25.12 -40.43 18.97
C PRO A 249 -24.34 -41.06 17.80
N ASP A 250 -23.71 -40.23 16.95
CA ASP A 250 -22.25 -40.31 16.76
C ASP A 250 -21.65 -38.99 16.24
N SER A 251 -20.43 -38.65 16.66
CA SER A 251 -19.86 -37.31 16.52
C SER A 251 -18.64 -37.27 15.58
N GLY A 252 -18.76 -36.55 14.46
CA GLY A 252 -17.69 -36.46 13.47
C GLY A 252 -17.77 -35.19 12.61
N ARG A 253 -17.77 -34.00 13.23
CA ARG A 253 -17.86 -32.72 12.50
C ARG A 253 -16.62 -31.84 12.66
N ILE A 254 -15.86 -31.72 11.57
CA ILE A 254 -14.84 -30.67 11.39
C ILE A 254 -15.54 -29.30 11.50
N LYS A 255 -15.06 -28.44 12.41
CA LYS A 255 -15.46 -27.03 12.52
C LYS A 255 -14.24 -26.14 12.71
N ASN A 256 -14.20 -25.05 11.96
CA ASN A 256 -13.34 -23.90 12.21
C ASN A 256 -13.87 -23.08 13.42
N LEU A 257 -12.97 -22.28 14.01
CA LEU A 257 -13.22 -21.26 15.05
C LEU A 257 -13.65 -21.85 16.43
N THR A 258 -13.18 -21.40 17.59
CA THR A 258 -12.61 -20.11 18.05
C THR A 258 -11.65 -20.34 19.24
N CYS A 259 -10.92 -19.30 19.68
CA CYS A 259 -10.40 -19.21 21.05
C CYS A 259 -11.01 -18.00 21.78
N LYS A 260 -11.98 -18.30 22.66
CA LYS A 260 -12.18 -17.61 23.96
C LYS A 260 -11.18 -18.20 24.96
N ASN A 261 -10.82 -17.63 26.10
CA ASN A 261 -11.01 -16.31 26.73
C ASN A 261 -9.84 -16.19 27.74
N LEU A 262 -9.55 -14.99 28.24
CA LEU A 262 -9.23 -14.81 29.65
C LEU A 262 -9.57 -13.37 30.06
N GLU A 263 -10.48 -13.27 31.03
CA GLU A 263 -11.00 -12.05 31.63
C GLU A 263 -9.96 -11.50 32.64
N GLU A 264 -10.07 -10.34 33.29
CA GLU A 264 -11.23 -9.51 33.58
C GLU A 264 -10.73 -8.11 34.01
N ASN A 265 -11.39 -7.01 33.60
CA ASN A 265 -11.49 -5.76 34.40
C ASN A 265 -12.39 -4.70 33.71
N LYS A 266 -13.69 -4.76 34.04
CA LYS A 266 -14.72 -3.69 33.98
C LYS A 266 -14.56 -2.58 32.93
N LYS A 267 -15.24 -2.77 31.78
CA LYS A 267 -15.80 -1.67 30.97
C LYS A 267 -17.20 -2.06 30.47
N LEU A 268 -18.07 -1.06 30.35
CA LEU A 268 -19.49 -1.19 29.96
C LEU A 268 -19.69 -2.07 28.73
N ASP A 269 -20.70 -2.94 28.77
CA ASP A 269 -21.10 -3.79 27.65
C ASP A 269 -21.45 -2.96 26.40
N SER A 270 -20.62 -3.07 25.36
CA SER A 270 -20.98 -2.61 24.02
C SER A 270 -21.81 -3.70 23.32
N PRO A 271 -22.99 -3.38 22.75
CA PRO A 271 -23.84 -4.36 22.10
C PRO A 271 -23.16 -4.93 20.85
N VAL A 272 -23.07 -6.27 20.76
CA VAL A 272 -22.53 -6.95 19.58
C VAL A 272 -23.51 -6.78 18.43
N ILE A 273 -23.06 -6.12 17.35
CA ILE A 273 -23.85 -5.89 16.13
C ILE A 273 -24.02 -7.24 15.39
N PRO A 274 -25.25 -7.66 15.02
CA PRO A 274 -25.47 -8.82 14.17
C PRO A 274 -24.82 -8.66 12.78
N ASP A 275 -24.17 -9.71 12.28
CA ASP A 275 -23.46 -9.70 10.98
C ASP A 275 -24.36 -9.30 9.80
N ASP A 276 -25.65 -9.67 9.84
CA ASP A 276 -26.63 -9.31 8.81
C ASP A 276 -26.92 -7.80 8.72
N PHE A 277 -26.52 -7.02 9.73
CA PHE A 277 -26.65 -5.57 9.76
C PHE A 277 -25.38 -4.85 9.30
N LEU A 278 -24.27 -5.58 9.08
CA LEU A 278 -23.00 -5.03 8.63
C LEU A 278 -22.89 -5.03 7.10
N CYS A 279 -22.39 -3.94 6.53
CA CYS A 279 -22.09 -3.85 5.10
C CYS A 279 -20.89 -4.76 4.78
N PRO A 280 -20.99 -5.72 3.85
CA PRO A 280 -19.87 -6.61 3.52
C PRO A 280 -18.65 -5.92 2.87
N ILE A 281 -18.72 -4.63 2.53
CA ILE A 281 -17.60 -3.84 1.99
C ILE A 281 -16.85 -3.10 3.10
N SER A 282 -17.58 -2.43 4.01
CA SER A 282 -16.98 -1.59 5.07
C SER A 282 -16.88 -2.27 6.43
N LEU A 283 -17.62 -3.37 6.63
CA LEU A 283 -17.83 -4.02 7.93
C LEU A 283 -18.48 -3.11 8.99
N GLU A 284 -19.12 -2.02 8.55
CA GLU A 284 -19.86 -1.06 9.39
C GLU A 284 -21.37 -1.30 9.31
N LEU A 285 -22.11 -0.85 10.32
CA LEU A 285 -23.58 -0.92 10.35
C LEU A 285 -24.22 -0.17 9.16
N MET A 286 -25.06 -0.86 8.39
CA MET A 286 -25.76 -0.28 7.23
C MET A 286 -26.81 0.76 7.66
N ARG A 287 -26.81 1.91 6.99
CA ARG A 287 -27.76 3.02 7.17
C ARG A 287 -28.81 3.04 6.06
N ASP A 288 -28.39 2.89 4.80
CA ASP A 288 -29.28 2.62 3.68
C ASP A 288 -28.91 1.29 3.00
N PRO A 289 -29.36 0.15 3.56
CA PRO A 289 -29.15 -1.15 2.96
C PRO A 289 -29.85 -1.27 1.59
N VAL A 290 -29.10 -1.66 0.56
CA VAL A 290 -29.56 -1.89 -0.81
C VAL A 290 -29.12 -3.27 -1.31
N ILE A 291 -29.99 -3.91 -2.09
CA ILE A 291 -29.79 -5.23 -2.69
C ILE A 291 -29.28 -5.08 -4.12
N VAL A 292 -28.20 -5.81 -4.45
CA VAL A 292 -27.69 -5.97 -5.83
C VAL A 292 -28.31 -7.18 -6.53
N ALA A 293 -28.08 -7.31 -7.85
CA ALA A 293 -28.60 -8.40 -8.69
C ALA A 293 -28.34 -9.85 -8.18
N THR A 294 -27.34 -10.07 -7.31
CA THR A 294 -27.05 -11.38 -6.69
C THR A 294 -27.74 -11.59 -5.34
N GLY A 295 -28.71 -10.75 -4.97
CA GLY A 295 -29.46 -10.84 -3.70
C GLY A 295 -28.68 -10.44 -2.44
N GLN A 296 -27.42 -10.01 -2.56
CA GLN A 296 -26.65 -9.54 -1.41
C GLN A 296 -27.00 -8.08 -1.08
N THR A 297 -27.03 -7.77 0.22
CA THR A 297 -27.30 -6.42 0.71
C THR A 297 -25.99 -5.72 1.12
N TYR A 298 -25.89 -4.43 0.80
CA TYR A 298 -24.76 -3.55 1.11
C TYR A 298 -25.27 -2.17 1.54
N GLU A 299 -24.45 -1.37 2.19
CA GLU A 299 -24.69 0.07 2.29
C GLU A 299 -24.60 0.71 0.88
N ARG A 300 -25.56 1.58 0.54
CA ARG A 300 -25.67 2.21 -0.79
C ARG A 300 -24.38 2.89 -1.24
N SER A 301 -23.79 3.74 -0.40
CA SER A 301 -22.63 4.56 -0.80
C SER A 301 -21.45 3.68 -1.23
N TYR A 302 -21.14 2.64 -0.46
CA TYR A 302 -20.04 1.72 -0.73
C TYR A 302 -20.26 0.88 -2.00
N ILE A 303 -21.46 0.34 -2.23
CA ILE A 303 -21.73 -0.49 -3.42
C ILE A 303 -21.94 0.34 -4.70
N GLN A 304 -22.54 1.53 -4.59
CA GLN A 304 -22.63 2.47 -5.71
C GLN A 304 -21.22 2.86 -6.17
N ARG A 305 -20.36 3.26 -5.23
CA ARG A 305 -18.97 3.58 -5.53
C ARG A 305 -18.20 2.43 -6.16
N TRP A 306 -18.41 1.20 -5.70
CA TRP A 306 -17.80 0.01 -6.30
C TRP A 306 -18.18 -0.13 -7.78
N ILE A 307 -19.46 0.07 -8.11
CA ILE A 307 -19.98 0.06 -9.48
C ILE A 307 -19.42 1.24 -10.30
N ASP A 308 -19.40 2.45 -9.74
CA ASP A 308 -18.90 3.66 -10.39
C ASP A 308 -17.40 3.58 -10.74
N CYS A 309 -16.64 2.78 -9.99
CA CYS A 309 -15.24 2.44 -10.31
C CYS A 309 -15.10 1.42 -11.46
N GLY A 310 -16.18 1.08 -12.16
CA GLY A 310 -16.20 0.16 -13.30
C GLY A 310 -16.31 -1.33 -12.95
N ASN A 311 -16.47 -1.68 -11.66
CA ASN A 311 -16.55 -3.09 -11.25
C ASN A 311 -17.95 -3.65 -11.52
N THR A 312 -18.05 -4.67 -12.39
CA THR A 312 -19.32 -5.33 -12.74
C THR A 312 -19.57 -6.62 -11.95
N THR A 313 -18.84 -6.85 -10.86
CA THR A 313 -18.96 -8.03 -9.99
C THR A 313 -19.51 -7.67 -8.62
N CYS A 314 -20.11 -8.65 -7.93
CA CYS A 314 -20.58 -8.52 -6.56
C CYS A 314 -19.40 -8.69 -5.57
N PRO A 315 -19.10 -7.72 -4.69
CA PRO A 315 -17.93 -7.80 -3.79
C PRO A 315 -17.84 -9.08 -2.94
N LYS A 316 -18.96 -9.52 -2.35
CA LYS A 316 -19.02 -10.68 -1.44
C LYS A 316 -19.04 -12.03 -2.15
N THR A 317 -19.71 -12.14 -3.32
CA THR A 317 -19.87 -13.43 -4.03
C THR A 317 -18.98 -13.58 -5.25
N GLN A 318 -18.30 -12.52 -5.69
CA GLN A 318 -17.49 -12.43 -6.92
C GLN A 318 -18.24 -12.75 -8.22
N GLN A 319 -19.56 -12.96 -8.15
CA GLN A 319 -20.41 -13.20 -9.31
C GLN A 319 -20.65 -11.91 -10.11
N LYS A 320 -20.71 -12.02 -11.44
CA LYS A 320 -21.03 -10.88 -12.32
C LYS A 320 -22.48 -10.41 -12.06
N LEU A 321 -22.65 -9.11 -11.85
CA LEU A 321 -23.96 -8.48 -11.69
C LEU A 321 -24.72 -8.52 -13.02
N ARG A 322 -25.91 -9.13 -13.04
CA ARG A 322 -26.79 -9.18 -14.23
C ARG A 322 -27.30 -7.79 -14.62
N HIS A 323 -27.48 -6.91 -13.65
CA HIS A 323 -27.83 -5.51 -13.78
C HIS A 323 -27.21 -4.71 -12.63
N LEU A 324 -27.00 -3.41 -12.84
CA LEU A 324 -26.39 -2.50 -11.85
C LEU A 324 -27.42 -1.80 -10.94
N THR A 325 -28.72 -2.11 -11.10
CA THR A 325 -29.80 -1.55 -10.29
C THR A 325 -29.64 -1.91 -8.79
N LEU A 326 -29.67 -0.88 -7.93
CA LEU A 326 -29.62 -1.00 -6.48
C LEU A 326 -31.03 -0.87 -5.87
N THR A 327 -31.62 -1.99 -5.46
CA THR A 327 -32.98 -2.03 -4.89
C THR A 327 -32.95 -1.74 -3.38
N PRO A 328 -33.63 -0.71 -2.84
CA PRO A 328 -33.58 -0.42 -1.41
C PRO A 328 -34.22 -1.52 -0.55
N ASN A 329 -33.53 -1.94 0.51
CA ASN A 329 -34.00 -2.96 1.46
C ASN A 329 -34.67 -2.30 2.68
N TYR A 330 -35.89 -1.82 2.47
CA TYR A 330 -36.70 -1.16 3.50
C TYR A 330 -36.90 -2.02 4.77
N VAL A 331 -36.99 -3.35 4.61
CA VAL A 331 -37.17 -4.29 5.73
C VAL A 331 -35.93 -4.31 6.61
N LEU A 332 -34.74 -4.50 6.03
CA LEU A 332 -33.50 -4.52 6.79
C LEU A 332 -33.21 -3.16 7.43
N ARG A 333 -33.51 -2.04 6.75
CA ARG A 333 -33.38 -0.69 7.32
C ARG A 333 -34.28 -0.49 8.55
N SER A 334 -35.49 -1.05 8.54
CA SER A 334 -36.40 -1.04 9.70
C SER A 334 -35.85 -1.88 10.86
N LEU A 335 -35.37 -3.09 10.58
CA LEU A 335 -34.78 -3.99 11.58
C LEU A 335 -33.53 -3.40 12.25
N ILE A 336 -32.64 -2.81 11.45
CA ILE A 336 -31.44 -2.11 11.96
C ILE A 336 -31.85 -0.94 12.86
N SER A 337 -32.86 -0.15 12.48
CA SER A 337 -33.33 0.97 13.30
C SER A 337 -33.96 0.53 14.62
N GLN A 338 -34.76 -0.53 14.62
CA GLN A 338 -35.29 -1.13 15.85
C GLN A 338 -34.17 -1.66 16.76
N TRP A 339 -33.14 -2.27 16.16
CA TRP A 339 -31.97 -2.75 16.91
C TRP A 339 -31.16 -1.60 17.52
N CYS A 340 -30.94 -0.49 16.79
CA CYS A 340 -30.22 0.69 17.31
C CYS A 340 -30.93 1.29 18.52
N VAL A 341 -32.25 1.50 18.41
CA VAL A 341 -33.11 2.02 19.49
C VAL A 341 -33.07 1.10 20.72
N LYS A 342 -33.14 -0.23 20.51
CA LYS A 342 -33.12 -1.21 21.59
C LYS A 342 -31.80 -1.25 22.37
N HIS A 343 -30.68 -0.89 21.75
CA HIS A 343 -29.33 -1.00 22.35
C HIS A 343 -28.64 0.36 22.59
N ASN A 344 -29.39 1.47 22.56
CA ASN A 344 -28.87 2.84 22.73
C ASN A 344 -27.67 3.19 21.82
N VAL A 345 -27.64 2.63 20.61
CA VAL A 345 -26.65 2.99 19.60
C VAL A 345 -27.14 4.25 18.88
N GLU A 346 -26.45 5.38 19.07
CA GLU A 346 -26.79 6.66 18.46
C GLU A 346 -26.84 6.55 16.93
N GLN A 347 -28.05 6.54 16.36
CA GLN A 347 -28.23 6.92 14.96
C GLN A 347 -28.02 8.43 14.85
N PRO A 348 -27.24 8.92 13.87
CA PRO A 348 -27.01 10.35 13.69
C PRO A 348 -28.25 11.07 13.14
N MET A 349 -29.24 11.30 13.98
CA MET A 349 -30.33 12.24 13.71
C MET A 349 -29.83 13.68 13.82
N ALA A 350 -30.29 14.53 12.92
CA ALA A 350 -29.99 15.96 12.95
C ALA A 350 -30.90 16.72 13.93
N LEU A 351 -30.27 17.49 14.82
CA LEU A 351 -30.88 18.57 15.62
C LEU A 351 -30.10 19.85 15.27
N MET A 352 -30.68 21.06 15.11
CA MET A 352 -32.04 21.52 15.42
C MET A 352 -32.64 22.46 14.35
N SER A 353 -33.91 22.83 14.57
CA SER A 353 -34.64 23.98 14.00
C SER A 353 -35.34 23.82 12.64
N GLY A 354 -36.57 23.30 12.72
CA GLY A 354 -37.69 23.83 11.92
C GLY A 354 -38.03 23.13 10.61
N LYS A 355 -39.20 22.49 10.60
CA LYS A 355 -39.89 21.85 9.45
C LYS A 355 -39.26 20.57 8.90
N ILE A 356 -39.81 19.46 9.40
CA ILE A 356 -39.67 18.10 8.89
C ILE A 356 -39.91 18.05 7.37
N LYS A 357 -38.92 17.54 6.63
CA LYS A 357 -39.17 16.75 5.41
C LYS A 357 -38.54 15.38 5.61
N LYS A 358 -39.28 14.34 5.22
CA LYS A 358 -38.85 12.94 5.34
C LYS A 358 -37.70 12.74 4.34
N SER A 359 -36.52 12.32 4.81
CA SER A 359 -35.39 11.95 3.95
C SER A 359 -35.73 10.67 3.19
N ASP A 360 -35.96 10.77 1.88
CA ASP A 360 -36.29 9.65 0.99
C ASP A 360 -35.05 9.05 0.31
N GLY A 361 -33.85 9.54 0.62
CA GLY A 361 -32.60 9.10 0.01
C GLY A 361 -32.40 9.63 -1.42
N SER A 362 -33.18 10.63 -1.85
CA SER A 362 -33.00 11.29 -3.14
C SER A 362 -31.64 11.97 -3.27
N PHE A 363 -31.11 11.97 -4.50
CA PHE A 363 -29.88 12.65 -4.94
C PHE A 363 -29.75 14.13 -4.48
N ARG A 364 -30.86 14.76 -4.07
CA ARG A 364 -30.91 16.14 -3.58
C ARG A 364 -30.25 16.33 -2.20
N ASP A 365 -30.27 15.34 -1.32
CA ASP A 365 -29.66 15.46 0.02
C ASP A 365 -28.12 15.55 -0.09
N VAL A 366 -27.49 14.66 -0.88
CA VAL A 366 -26.04 14.69 -1.14
C VAL A 366 -25.59 16.03 -1.75
N SER A 367 -26.41 16.62 -2.63
CA SER A 367 -26.14 17.94 -3.22
C SER A 367 -26.21 19.08 -2.19
N GLY A 368 -27.08 18.95 -1.17
CA GLY A 368 -27.16 19.90 -0.05
C GLY A 368 -25.91 19.87 0.82
N ASP A 369 -25.43 18.68 1.18
CA ASP A 369 -24.20 18.49 1.95
C ASP A 369 -22.96 19.01 1.19
N ILE A 370 -22.86 18.76 -0.12
CA ILE A 370 -21.80 19.31 -0.97
C ILE A 370 -21.81 20.86 -0.93
N ALA A 371 -22.98 21.49 -1.10
CA ALA A 371 -23.09 22.94 -1.09
C ALA A 371 -22.76 23.55 0.29
N ALA A 372 -23.16 22.88 1.37
CA ALA A 372 -22.83 23.27 2.74
C ALA A 372 -21.32 23.17 3.01
N ILE A 373 -20.68 22.06 2.60
CA ILE A 373 -19.23 21.87 2.72
C ILE A 373 -18.47 22.93 1.89
N GLN A 374 -18.88 23.19 0.65
CA GLN A 374 -18.27 24.25 -0.17
C GLN A 374 -18.46 25.67 0.42
N ALA A 375 -19.58 25.94 1.12
CA ALA A 375 -19.76 27.19 1.86
C ALA A 375 -18.84 27.26 3.08
N LEU A 376 -18.65 26.14 3.78
CA LEU A 376 -17.77 26.02 4.94
C LEU A 376 -16.29 26.21 4.57
N VAL A 377 -15.84 25.58 3.47
CA VAL A 377 -14.48 25.75 2.95
C VAL A 377 -14.23 27.19 2.51
N ARG A 378 -15.21 27.89 1.94
CA ARG A 378 -15.10 29.34 1.66
C ARG A 378 -14.92 30.18 2.93
N LYS A 379 -15.59 29.83 4.04
CA LYS A 379 -15.43 30.51 5.34
C LYS A 379 -14.04 30.34 5.96
N LEU A 380 -13.29 29.27 5.63
CA LEU A 380 -11.89 29.13 6.04
C LEU A 380 -11.00 30.28 5.53
N SER A 381 -11.35 30.87 4.39
CA SER A 381 -10.63 32.00 3.79
C SER A 381 -11.17 33.36 4.24
N SER A 382 -12.03 33.41 5.27
CA SER A 382 -12.57 34.67 5.80
C SER A 382 -11.48 35.54 6.43
N ARG A 383 -11.66 36.86 6.30
CA ARG A 383 -10.87 37.85 7.04
C ARG A 383 -11.16 37.82 8.54
N SER A 384 -12.38 37.40 8.94
CA SER A 384 -12.77 37.26 10.35
C SER A 384 -12.11 36.02 10.98
N THR A 385 -11.34 36.24 12.04
CA THR A 385 -10.74 35.16 12.86
C THR A 385 -11.80 34.24 13.45
N GLU A 386 -12.92 34.80 13.92
CA GLU A 386 -14.02 34.04 14.51
C GLU A 386 -14.70 33.11 13.49
N GLU A 387 -14.95 33.62 12.28
CA GLU A 387 -15.54 32.80 11.22
C GLU A 387 -14.60 31.68 10.77
N ARG A 388 -13.29 31.95 10.67
CA ARG A 388 -12.30 30.89 10.40
C ARG A 388 -12.28 29.86 11.51
N ARG A 389 -12.27 30.28 12.79
CA ARG A 389 -12.24 29.38 13.95
C ARG A 389 -13.46 28.48 13.99
N ALA A 390 -14.66 29.04 13.82
CA ALA A 390 -15.89 28.27 13.71
C ALA A 390 -15.88 27.30 12.52
N ALA A 391 -15.39 27.76 11.35
CA ALA A 391 -15.33 26.92 10.15
C ALA A 391 -14.35 25.75 10.29
N VAL A 392 -13.14 25.96 10.83
CA VAL A 392 -12.17 24.88 11.08
C VAL A 392 -12.70 23.90 12.14
N ALA A 393 -13.35 24.39 13.21
CA ALA A 393 -13.94 23.53 14.24
C ALA A 393 -15.03 22.61 13.68
N GLU A 394 -15.89 23.13 12.78
CA GLU A 394 -16.92 22.33 12.11
C GLU A 394 -16.31 21.34 11.09
N ILE A 395 -15.28 21.73 10.35
CA ILE A 395 -14.54 20.78 9.48
C ILE A 395 -13.90 19.65 10.28
N ARG A 396 -13.36 19.93 11.48
CA ARG A 396 -12.86 18.89 12.40
C ARG A 396 -13.98 17.94 12.82
N SER A 397 -15.17 18.47 13.11
CA SER A 397 -16.37 17.67 13.44
C SER A 397 -16.78 16.78 12.26
N LEU A 398 -16.98 17.36 11.08
CA LEU A 398 -17.43 16.64 9.88
C LEU A 398 -16.44 15.54 9.45
N SER A 399 -15.14 15.85 9.40
CA SER A 399 -14.07 14.90 9.03
C SER A 399 -13.93 13.73 10.01
N LYS A 400 -14.34 13.89 11.27
CA LYS A 400 -14.39 12.79 12.25
C LYS A 400 -15.55 11.82 11.99
N ARG A 401 -16.71 12.33 11.53
CA ARG A 401 -18.00 11.60 11.52
C ARG A 401 -18.18 10.54 10.43
N SER A 402 -17.57 10.69 9.26
CA SER A 402 -17.70 9.71 8.15
C SER A 402 -16.55 9.79 7.15
N THR A 403 -16.33 8.71 6.40
CA THR A 403 -15.40 8.70 5.27
C THR A 403 -15.89 9.57 4.11
N ASP A 404 -17.20 9.62 3.87
CA ASP A 404 -17.80 10.45 2.82
C ASP A 404 -17.52 11.95 3.06
N ASN A 405 -17.64 12.43 4.31
CA ASN A 405 -17.28 13.81 4.66
C ASN A 405 -15.79 14.09 4.37
N ARG A 406 -14.89 13.13 4.62
CA ARG A 406 -13.45 13.28 4.33
C ARG A 406 -13.17 13.39 2.83
N ILE A 407 -13.98 12.73 2.00
CA ILE A 407 -13.91 12.82 0.54
C ILE A 407 -14.42 14.19 0.09
N LEU A 408 -15.65 14.55 0.48
CA LEU A 408 -16.28 15.82 0.10
C LEU A 408 -15.48 17.06 0.55
N LEU A 409 -14.88 17.02 1.75
CA LEU A 409 -13.97 18.08 2.22
C LEU A 409 -12.69 18.20 1.38
N ALA A 410 -12.13 17.08 0.95
CA ALA A 410 -10.94 17.07 0.09
C ALA A 410 -11.26 17.57 -1.33
N GLU A 411 -12.37 17.10 -1.91
CA GLU A 411 -12.87 17.51 -3.22
C GLU A 411 -13.31 18.99 -3.26
N ALA A 412 -13.88 19.50 -2.17
CA ALA A 412 -14.19 20.93 -2.01
C ALA A 412 -12.94 21.81 -1.82
N GLY A 413 -11.73 21.25 -1.80
CA GLY A 413 -10.48 22.00 -1.71
C GLY A 413 -10.09 22.46 -0.29
N ALA A 414 -10.58 21.80 0.77
CA ALA A 414 -10.23 22.17 2.14
C ALA A 414 -8.73 21.99 2.45
N ILE A 415 -8.07 20.98 1.87
CA ILE A 415 -6.71 20.55 2.26
C ILE A 415 -5.67 21.67 2.15
N PRO A 416 -5.49 22.38 1.01
CA PRO A 416 -4.50 23.46 0.94
C PRO A 416 -4.75 24.61 1.93
N ILE A 417 -6.03 24.93 2.20
CA ILE A 417 -6.38 25.99 3.14
C ILE A 417 -6.09 25.56 4.57
N LEU A 418 -6.44 24.32 4.95
CA LEU A 418 -6.09 23.76 6.25
C LEU A 418 -4.58 23.70 6.48
N VAL A 419 -3.78 23.37 5.44
CA VAL A 419 -2.32 23.38 5.52
C VAL A 419 -1.77 24.80 5.77
N ASN A 420 -2.35 25.82 5.14
CA ASN A 420 -1.99 27.22 5.41
C ASN A 420 -2.39 27.66 6.83
N LEU A 421 -3.47 27.11 7.39
CA LEU A 421 -3.91 27.42 8.76
C LEU A 421 -3.06 26.73 9.85
N LEU A 422 -2.17 25.79 9.50
CA LEU A 422 -1.19 25.24 10.45
C LEU A 422 -0.18 26.29 10.94
N THR A 423 0.09 27.34 10.15
CA THR A 423 1.00 28.44 10.52
C THR A 423 0.25 29.64 11.10
N SER A 424 -0.98 29.44 11.61
CA SER A 424 -1.77 30.45 12.31
C SER A 424 -1.23 30.69 13.73
N ASP A 425 -1.09 31.95 14.14
CA ASP A 425 -0.75 32.33 15.52
C ASP A 425 -1.91 32.06 16.52
N ASP A 426 -3.15 31.95 16.02
CA ASP A 426 -4.28 31.48 16.80
C ASP A 426 -4.16 29.96 17.02
N GLY A 427 -3.79 29.58 18.24
CA GLY A 427 -3.60 28.18 18.64
C GLY A 427 -4.86 27.32 18.51
N GLN A 428 -6.06 27.87 18.70
CA GLN A 428 -7.29 27.11 18.50
C GLN A 428 -7.52 26.81 17.02
N ILE A 429 -7.19 27.74 16.12
CA ILE A 429 -7.18 27.48 14.67
C ILE A 429 -6.13 26.42 14.31
N GLN A 430 -4.89 26.51 14.83
CA GLN A 430 -3.82 25.55 14.59
C GLN A 430 -4.21 24.13 15.04
N ASP A 431 -4.71 23.97 16.28
CA ASP A 431 -5.08 22.69 16.87
C ASP A 431 -6.24 22.02 16.12
N ASN A 432 -7.27 22.80 15.76
CA ASN A 432 -8.37 22.27 14.96
C ASN A 432 -7.95 21.97 13.50
N ALA A 433 -7.00 22.73 12.93
CA ALA A 433 -6.49 22.49 11.58
C ALA A 433 -5.66 21.21 11.49
N VAL A 434 -4.70 20.99 12.41
CA VAL A 434 -3.90 19.74 12.44
C VAL A 434 -4.78 18.52 12.71
N THR A 435 -5.78 18.63 13.59
CA THR A 435 -6.74 17.55 13.84
C THR A 435 -7.63 17.27 12.62
N SER A 436 -8.00 18.30 11.86
CA SER A 436 -8.73 18.12 10.61
C SER A 436 -7.89 17.39 9.56
N ILE A 437 -6.60 17.74 9.42
CA ILE A 437 -5.68 17.04 8.51
C ILE A 437 -5.46 15.59 8.93
N LEU A 438 -5.33 15.31 10.24
CA LEU A 438 -5.29 13.94 10.79
C LEU A 438 -6.53 13.15 10.38
N ASN A 439 -7.73 13.69 10.62
CA ASN A 439 -8.98 13.03 10.25
C ASN A 439 -9.06 12.76 8.74
N LEU A 440 -8.62 13.71 7.91
CA LEU A 440 -8.58 13.57 6.46
C LEU A 440 -7.54 12.53 6.02
N SER A 441 -6.38 12.42 6.68
CA SER A 441 -5.31 11.47 6.31
C SER A 441 -5.65 10.01 6.62
N ILE A 442 -6.63 9.74 7.50
CA ILE A 442 -7.15 8.39 7.73
C ILE A 442 -7.59 7.74 6.40
N TYR A 443 -8.15 8.54 5.47
CA TYR A 443 -8.54 8.04 4.16
C TYR A 443 -7.37 8.06 3.15
N ASP A 444 -7.03 6.90 2.58
CA ASP A 444 -5.81 6.70 1.78
C ASP A 444 -5.67 7.65 0.58
N ASN A 445 -6.74 7.87 -0.19
CA ASN A 445 -6.66 8.74 -1.37
C ASN A 445 -6.37 10.21 -0.99
N ASN A 446 -6.76 10.64 0.21
CA ASN A 446 -6.46 11.98 0.72
C ASN A 446 -4.99 12.14 1.11
N LYS A 447 -4.27 11.07 1.48
CA LYS A 447 -2.84 11.13 1.82
C LYS A 447 -2.04 11.73 0.67
N GLY A 448 -2.35 11.35 -0.57
CA GLY A 448 -1.73 11.92 -1.77
C GLY A 448 -2.00 13.43 -1.96
N LEU A 449 -3.22 13.89 -1.66
CA LEU A 449 -3.59 15.30 -1.73
C LEU A 449 -2.91 16.14 -0.64
N ILE A 450 -2.79 15.60 0.58
CA ILE A 450 -2.08 16.25 1.71
C ILE A 450 -0.59 16.40 1.39
N MET A 451 0.04 15.40 0.77
CA MET A 451 1.43 15.49 0.32
C MET A 451 1.60 16.49 -0.84
N LEU A 452 0.67 16.54 -1.80
CA LEU A 452 0.68 17.52 -2.90
C LEU A 452 0.49 18.96 -2.41
N ALA A 453 -0.25 19.17 -1.32
CA ALA A 453 -0.39 20.47 -0.65
C ALA A 453 0.86 20.89 0.15
N ASN A 454 1.96 20.13 0.09
CA ASN A 454 3.21 20.37 0.82
C ASN A 454 3.01 20.51 2.33
N ALA A 455 2.17 19.66 2.93
CA ALA A 455 1.80 19.78 4.35
C ALA A 455 2.95 19.50 5.34
N ILE A 456 3.95 18.69 4.94
CA ILE A 456 4.93 18.14 5.89
C ILE A 456 5.74 19.21 6.64
N PRO A 457 6.32 20.26 6.01
CA PRO A 457 7.05 21.30 6.75
C PRO A 457 6.20 21.98 7.83
N SER A 458 4.95 22.32 7.52
CA SER A 458 4.02 22.94 8.47
C SER A 458 3.62 21.99 9.60
N ILE A 459 3.38 20.70 9.30
CA ILE A 459 3.12 19.67 10.35
C ILE A 459 4.34 19.51 11.27
N VAL A 460 5.57 19.56 10.73
CA VAL A 460 6.80 19.51 11.54
C VAL A 460 6.99 20.78 12.37
N GLN A 461 6.56 21.95 11.90
CA GLN A 461 6.54 23.17 12.70
C GLN A 461 5.58 23.06 13.89
N VAL A 462 4.35 22.57 13.66
CA VAL A 462 3.37 22.32 14.74
C VAL A 462 3.91 21.30 15.74
N LEU A 463 4.55 20.22 15.28
CA LEU A 463 5.19 19.22 16.14
C LEU A 463 6.30 19.81 17.05
N ARG A 464 7.01 20.85 16.59
CA ARG A 464 8.05 21.53 17.38
C ARG A 464 7.49 22.56 18.36
N ALA A 465 6.55 23.39 17.91
CA ALA A 465 6.16 24.63 18.61
C ALA A 465 4.70 24.72 19.06
N GLY A 466 3.81 23.83 18.61
CA GLY A 466 2.38 23.88 18.93
C GLY A 466 2.04 23.47 20.37
N SER A 467 0.74 23.50 20.69
CA SER A 467 0.20 22.98 21.96
C SER A 467 0.51 21.49 22.13
N MET A 468 0.39 20.92 23.33
CA MET A 468 0.59 19.47 23.51
C MET A 468 -0.42 18.65 22.71
N GLU A 469 -1.68 19.10 22.60
CA GLU A 469 -2.68 18.48 21.72
C GLU A 469 -2.28 18.61 20.23
N ALA A 470 -1.78 19.78 19.81
CA ALA A 470 -1.27 20.00 18.45
C ALA A 470 -0.12 19.03 18.11
N LYS A 471 0.82 18.85 19.05
CA LYS A 471 2.00 17.98 18.89
C LYS A 471 1.62 16.50 18.81
N GLU A 472 0.70 16.06 19.67
CA GLU A 472 0.09 14.72 19.62
C GLU A 472 -0.57 14.47 18.26
N ASN A 473 -1.46 15.37 17.84
CA ASN A 473 -2.17 15.25 16.57
C ASN A 473 -1.22 15.36 15.35
N ALA A 474 -0.15 16.17 15.42
CA ALA A 474 0.89 16.24 14.40
C ALA A 474 1.67 14.92 14.28
N ALA A 475 2.10 14.33 15.41
CA ALA A 475 2.77 13.03 15.41
C ALA A 475 1.87 11.92 14.84
N ALA A 476 0.60 11.87 15.25
CA ALA A 476 -0.40 10.96 14.69
C ALA A 476 -0.64 11.18 13.18
N THR A 477 -0.59 12.43 12.70
CA THR A 477 -0.72 12.76 11.27
C THR A 477 0.48 12.23 10.48
N LEU A 478 1.70 12.44 10.99
CA LEU A 478 2.93 11.93 10.37
C LEU A 478 2.94 10.40 10.34
N PHE A 479 2.51 9.73 11.42
CA PHE A 479 2.30 8.28 11.42
C PHE A 479 1.33 7.87 10.31
N SER A 480 0.12 8.45 10.28
CA SER A 480 -0.92 8.16 9.27
C SER A 480 -0.41 8.32 7.84
N LEU A 481 0.29 9.43 7.53
CA LEU A 481 0.87 9.68 6.21
C LEU A 481 2.00 8.70 5.87
N SER A 482 2.81 8.29 6.85
CA SER A 482 3.94 7.36 6.67
C SER A 482 3.53 5.90 6.42
N LEU A 483 2.24 5.55 6.58
CA LEU A 483 1.73 4.22 6.20
C LEU A 483 1.94 3.94 4.70
N ALA A 484 1.90 4.97 3.84
CA ALA A 484 2.40 4.86 2.47
C ALA A 484 3.95 4.93 2.47
N ASP A 485 4.60 3.91 1.90
CA ASP A 485 6.07 3.78 1.87
C ASP A 485 6.76 4.98 1.22
N GLU A 486 6.17 5.50 0.14
CA GLU A 486 6.71 6.60 -0.64
C GLU A 486 6.81 7.90 0.19
N ASN A 487 5.97 8.05 1.21
CA ASN A 487 5.96 9.20 2.11
C ASN A 487 7.03 9.10 3.21
N LYS A 488 7.47 7.90 3.60
CA LYS A 488 8.48 7.69 4.67
C LYS A 488 9.78 8.44 4.38
N ILE A 489 10.18 8.50 3.11
CA ILE A 489 11.38 9.20 2.63
C ILE A 489 11.23 10.72 2.81
N ILE A 490 10.10 11.29 2.37
CA ILE A 490 9.85 12.73 2.41
C ILE A 490 9.72 13.21 3.86
N ILE A 491 8.97 12.49 4.70
CA ILE A 491 8.78 12.83 6.12
C ILE A 491 10.13 12.80 6.86
N GLY A 492 10.96 11.78 6.63
CA GLY A 492 12.31 11.72 7.18
C GLY A 492 13.25 12.80 6.64
N ALA A 493 13.08 13.23 5.39
CA ALA A 493 13.81 14.35 4.79
C ALA A 493 13.47 15.70 5.44
N SER A 494 12.21 15.93 5.82
CA SER A 494 11.71 17.22 6.33
C SER A 494 12.07 17.54 7.80
N GLY A 495 12.97 16.77 8.43
CA GLY A 495 13.37 17.02 9.83
C GLY A 495 12.27 16.70 10.85
N ALA A 496 11.33 15.82 10.51
CA ALA A 496 10.32 15.30 11.42
C ALA A 496 10.93 14.44 12.54
N ILE A 497 11.93 13.63 12.21
CA ILE A 497 12.51 12.63 13.13
C ILE A 497 13.07 13.26 14.42
N PRO A 498 13.90 14.33 14.38
CA PRO A 498 14.32 15.05 15.60
C PRO A 498 13.14 15.51 16.47
N ALA A 499 12.14 16.17 15.88
CA ALA A 499 10.98 16.68 16.61
C ALA A 499 10.11 15.56 17.23
N LEU A 500 10.07 14.37 16.59
CA LEU A 500 9.44 13.18 17.17
C LEU A 500 10.26 12.61 18.33
N VAL A 501 11.60 12.66 18.28
CA VAL A 501 12.46 12.24 19.41
C VAL A 501 12.32 13.21 20.59
N ASP A 502 12.21 14.51 20.33
CA ASP A 502 11.93 15.52 21.37
C ASP A 502 10.58 15.25 22.07
N LEU A 503 9.53 14.95 21.29
CA LEU A 503 8.22 14.58 21.83
C LEU A 503 8.23 13.23 22.56
N LEU A 504 9.04 12.26 22.12
CA LEU A 504 9.25 10.99 22.81
C LEU A 504 9.89 11.18 24.20
N GLN A 505 10.77 12.17 24.36
CA GLN A 505 11.40 12.49 25.64
C GLN A 505 10.49 13.32 26.57
N SER A 506 9.91 14.41 26.04
CA SER A 506 9.25 15.47 26.82
C SER A 506 7.72 15.49 26.77
N GLY A 507 7.10 14.69 25.89
CA GLY A 507 5.65 14.70 25.68
C GLY A 507 4.82 14.09 26.82
N SER A 508 3.51 14.26 26.73
CA SER A 508 2.53 13.55 27.55
C SER A 508 2.60 12.03 27.31
N SER A 509 1.93 11.23 28.16
CA SER A 509 1.81 9.78 27.94
C SER A 509 1.17 9.42 26.58
N ARG A 510 0.33 10.30 26.02
CA ARG A 510 -0.21 10.17 24.65
C ARG A 510 0.83 10.61 23.61
N GLY A 511 1.44 11.78 23.78
CA GLY A 511 2.46 12.30 22.86
C GLY A 511 3.64 11.35 22.68
N LYS A 512 4.08 10.69 23.76
CA LYS A 512 5.11 9.65 23.70
C LYS A 512 4.69 8.42 22.90
N LYS A 513 3.41 8.00 22.98
CA LYS A 513 2.87 6.88 22.18
C LYS A 513 2.70 7.23 20.72
N ASP A 514 2.16 8.41 20.42
CA ASP A 514 2.00 8.91 19.05
C ASP A 514 3.38 9.11 18.39
N ALA A 515 4.35 9.68 19.12
CA ALA A 515 5.75 9.80 18.68
C ALA A 515 6.43 8.45 18.46
N ALA A 516 6.32 7.51 19.41
CA ALA A 516 6.90 6.17 19.30
C ALA A 516 6.35 5.41 18.08
N THR A 517 5.04 5.48 17.85
CA THR A 517 4.37 4.81 16.73
C THR A 517 4.79 5.41 15.38
N ALA A 518 4.90 6.75 15.30
CA ALA A 518 5.43 7.44 14.13
C ALA A 518 6.90 7.08 13.86
N LEU A 519 7.76 7.10 14.89
CA LEU A 519 9.19 6.76 14.79
C LEU A 519 9.40 5.31 14.36
N PHE A 520 8.66 4.36 14.95
CA PHE A 520 8.68 2.95 14.55
C PHE A 520 8.42 2.81 13.05
N ASN A 521 7.29 3.33 12.55
CA ASN A 521 6.90 3.15 11.16
C ASN A 521 7.80 3.92 10.17
N LEU A 522 8.31 5.09 10.56
CA LEU A 522 9.30 5.84 9.76
C LEU A 522 10.64 5.12 9.70
N CYS A 523 11.09 4.47 10.79
CA CYS A 523 12.36 3.76 10.85
C CYS A 523 12.32 2.36 10.22
N ILE A 524 11.15 1.85 9.81
CA ILE A 524 11.08 0.68 8.91
C ILE A 524 11.89 0.96 7.63
N TYR A 525 11.83 2.19 7.10
CA TYR A 525 12.70 2.62 6.01
C TYR A 525 14.12 2.88 6.52
N HIS A 526 15.11 2.13 6.01
CA HIS A 526 16.51 2.19 6.46
C HIS A 526 17.12 3.60 6.39
N GLY A 527 16.84 4.38 5.35
CA GLY A 527 17.34 5.76 5.20
C GLY A 527 16.86 6.74 6.29
N ASN A 528 15.95 6.31 7.18
CA ASN A 528 15.53 7.04 8.37
C ASN A 528 16.25 6.56 9.66
N LYS A 529 16.84 5.37 9.69
CA LYS A 529 17.53 4.82 10.87
C LYS A 529 18.74 5.70 11.24
N GLY A 530 19.62 6.00 10.28
CA GLY A 530 20.72 6.95 10.45
C GLY A 530 20.28 8.36 10.87
N ARG A 531 19.09 8.81 10.45
CA ARG A 531 18.53 10.11 10.88
C ARG A 531 18.08 10.06 12.35
N ALA A 532 17.49 8.95 12.78
CA ALA A 532 17.04 8.75 14.15
C ALA A 532 18.20 8.62 15.13
N ILE A 533 19.28 7.92 14.75
CA ILE A 533 20.51 7.82 15.56
C ILE A 533 21.11 9.22 15.78
N ARG A 534 21.29 10.01 14.72
CA ARG A 534 21.78 11.40 14.81
C ARG A 534 20.85 12.34 15.56
N ALA A 535 19.56 12.02 15.65
CA ALA A 535 18.59 12.71 16.50
C ALA A 535 18.64 12.29 17.98
N GLY A 536 19.55 11.40 18.39
CA GLY A 536 19.70 10.97 19.78
C GLY A 536 18.67 9.93 20.24
N ILE A 537 18.00 9.23 19.32
CA ILE A 537 16.91 8.30 19.66
C ILE A 537 17.34 7.19 20.63
N ILE A 538 18.59 6.69 20.53
CA ILE A 538 19.09 5.60 21.38
C ILE A 538 19.08 6.01 22.86
N THR A 539 19.51 7.24 23.18
CA THR A 539 19.48 7.78 24.54
C THR A 539 18.05 7.95 25.06
N ALA A 540 17.11 8.38 24.19
CA ALA A 540 15.70 8.48 24.54
C ALA A 540 15.11 7.10 24.90
N LEU A 541 15.34 6.10 24.05
CA LEU A 541 14.84 4.73 24.22
C LEU A 541 15.45 4.07 25.47
N LEU A 542 16.77 4.23 25.70
CA LEU A 542 17.42 3.68 26.89
C LEU A 542 16.82 4.26 28.18
N LYS A 543 16.61 5.58 28.25
CA LYS A 543 15.94 6.22 29.40
C LYS A 543 14.55 5.62 29.65
N MET A 544 13.79 5.35 28.60
CA MET A 544 12.46 4.72 28.68
C MET A 544 12.48 3.25 29.12
N LEU A 545 13.59 2.53 28.93
CA LEU A 545 13.79 1.16 29.44
C LEU A 545 14.19 1.14 30.92
N THR A 546 14.96 2.13 31.38
CA THR A 546 15.53 2.16 32.74
C THR A 546 14.63 2.87 33.77
N ASP A 547 13.76 3.77 33.33
CA ASP A 547 12.86 4.52 34.21
C ASP A 547 11.73 3.61 34.72
N SER A 548 11.73 3.31 36.02
CA SER A 548 10.74 2.42 36.65
C SER A 548 9.31 2.97 36.62
N SER A 549 9.11 4.25 36.30
CA SER A 549 7.79 4.87 36.09
C SER A 549 7.32 4.83 34.62
N SER A 550 8.20 4.42 33.70
CA SER A 550 7.92 4.36 32.26
C SER A 550 7.04 3.16 31.90
N CYS A 551 5.79 3.43 31.52
CA CYS A 551 4.90 2.42 30.94
C CYS A 551 5.19 2.09 29.45
N MET A 552 6.34 2.52 28.93
CA MET A 552 6.69 2.55 27.50
C MET A 552 7.82 1.58 27.11
N VAL A 553 8.10 0.57 27.94
CA VAL A 553 9.17 -0.41 27.72
C VAL A 553 8.94 -1.23 26.44
N ASP A 554 7.69 -1.58 26.14
CA ASP A 554 7.31 -2.31 24.93
C ASP A 554 7.63 -1.51 23.66
N GLU A 555 7.19 -0.24 23.61
CA GLU A 555 7.42 0.68 22.51
C GLU A 555 8.91 1.01 22.33
N ALA A 556 9.65 1.13 23.44
CA ALA A 556 11.10 1.36 23.38
C ALA A 556 11.83 0.15 22.76
N LEU A 557 11.47 -1.07 23.15
CA LEU A 557 12.04 -2.30 22.60
C LEU A 557 11.66 -2.54 21.14
N THR A 558 10.44 -2.23 20.70
CA THR A 558 10.07 -2.41 19.28
C THR A 558 10.83 -1.45 18.36
N ILE A 559 11.04 -0.20 18.77
CA ILE A 559 11.87 0.75 18.01
C ILE A 559 13.34 0.31 18.01
N LEU A 560 13.90 -0.07 19.17
CA LEU A 560 15.27 -0.61 19.22
C LEU A 560 15.45 -1.85 18.33
N SER A 561 14.47 -2.74 18.27
CA SER A 561 14.51 -3.93 17.40
C SER A 561 14.51 -3.57 15.91
N VAL A 562 13.82 -2.51 15.49
CA VAL A 562 13.87 -2.00 14.10
C VAL A 562 15.23 -1.36 13.81
N LEU A 563 15.74 -0.53 14.74
CA LEU A 563 17.02 0.16 14.59
C LEU A 563 18.20 -0.82 14.55
N ALA A 564 18.22 -1.85 15.40
CA ALA A 564 19.32 -2.82 15.55
C ALA A 564 19.64 -3.66 14.30
N SER A 565 18.91 -3.50 13.20
CA SER A 565 19.28 -4.02 11.88
C SER A 565 20.40 -3.20 11.21
N HIS A 566 20.43 -1.87 11.42
CA HIS A 566 21.37 -0.94 10.78
C HIS A 566 22.72 -0.86 11.52
N GLN A 567 23.85 -0.87 10.81
CA GLN A 567 25.17 -1.01 11.43
C GLN A 567 25.53 0.16 12.38
N GLU A 568 25.27 1.41 11.97
CA GLU A 568 25.46 2.60 12.83
C GLU A 568 24.62 2.49 14.13
N ALA A 569 23.43 1.86 14.06
CA ALA A 569 22.57 1.71 15.23
C ALA A 569 23.14 0.69 16.20
N LYS A 570 23.66 -0.44 15.72
CA LYS A 570 24.30 -1.47 16.56
C LYS A 570 25.44 -0.86 17.37
N VAL A 571 26.32 -0.10 16.72
CA VAL A 571 27.44 0.61 17.38
C VAL A 571 26.91 1.60 18.43
N ALA A 572 25.89 2.40 18.10
CA ALA A 572 25.31 3.35 19.06
C ALA A 572 24.62 2.65 20.26
N ILE A 573 23.91 1.54 20.03
CA ILE A 573 23.23 0.74 21.06
C ILE A 573 24.24 0.09 22.02
N VAL A 574 25.34 -0.47 21.49
CA VAL A 574 26.41 -1.06 22.31
C VAL A 574 27.13 0.02 23.11
N LYS A 575 27.50 1.15 22.47
CA LYS A 575 28.15 2.30 23.13
C LYS A 575 27.29 2.92 24.24
N ALA A 576 25.96 2.85 24.14
CA ALA A 576 25.03 3.28 25.18
C ALA A 576 24.87 2.28 26.34
N SER A 577 25.69 1.21 26.41
CA SER A 577 25.62 0.17 27.45
C SER A 577 24.25 -0.52 27.55
N THR A 578 23.59 -0.74 26.40
CA THR A 578 22.23 -1.32 26.37
C THR A 578 22.19 -2.81 26.70
N ILE A 579 23.30 -3.56 26.51
CA ILE A 579 23.34 -5.03 26.71
C ILE A 579 22.94 -5.47 28.14
N PRO A 580 23.48 -4.88 29.23
CA PRO A 580 23.00 -5.14 30.60
C PRO A 580 21.49 -4.93 30.79
N VAL A 581 20.93 -3.83 30.28
CA VAL A 581 19.50 -3.52 30.40
C VAL A 581 18.64 -4.56 29.67
N LEU A 582 19.07 -4.99 28.48
CA LEU A 582 18.40 -6.08 27.75
C LEU A 582 18.51 -7.42 28.50
N MET A 583 19.61 -7.67 29.21
CA MET A 583 19.78 -8.86 30.04
C MET A 583 18.87 -8.88 31.26
N ASP A 584 18.62 -7.73 31.90
CA ASP A 584 17.67 -7.63 33.00
C ASP A 584 16.22 -7.79 32.52
N LEU A 585 15.88 -7.22 31.37
CA LEU A 585 14.59 -7.44 30.71
C LEU A 585 14.41 -8.90 30.26
N LEU A 586 15.49 -9.61 29.88
CA LEU A 586 15.45 -11.03 29.56
C LEU A 586 15.18 -11.91 30.79
N ARG A 587 15.67 -11.50 31.98
CA ARG A 587 15.43 -12.19 33.25
C ARG A 587 14.01 -11.92 33.78
N ALA A 588 13.64 -10.65 33.95
CA ALA A 588 12.48 -10.22 34.72
C ALA A 588 11.32 -9.60 33.91
N GLY A 589 11.51 -9.32 32.62
CA GLY A 589 10.49 -8.70 31.77
C GLY A 589 9.34 -9.64 31.38
N SER A 590 8.27 -9.06 30.82
CA SER A 590 7.14 -9.83 30.26
C SER A 590 7.59 -10.73 29.10
N PRO A 591 6.78 -11.74 28.68
CA PRO A 591 7.11 -12.58 27.52
C PRO A 591 7.42 -11.78 26.25
N ARG A 592 6.75 -10.63 26.04
CA ARG A 592 6.99 -9.71 24.92
C ARG A 592 8.31 -8.95 25.07
N ASN A 593 8.68 -8.54 26.29
CA ASN A 593 9.98 -7.92 26.55
C ASN A 593 11.11 -8.93 26.34
N LYS A 594 10.98 -10.16 26.84
CA LYS A 594 11.96 -11.24 26.65
C LYS A 594 12.15 -11.58 25.17
N GLU A 595 11.06 -11.66 24.40
CA GLU A 595 11.13 -11.86 22.95
C GLU A 595 11.90 -10.73 22.25
N ASN A 596 11.50 -9.47 22.44
CA ASN A 596 12.17 -8.33 21.79
C ASN A 596 13.62 -8.17 22.24
N ALA A 597 13.92 -8.33 23.53
CA ALA A 597 15.28 -8.29 24.06
C ALA A 597 16.15 -9.37 23.44
N SER A 598 15.67 -10.62 23.32
CA SER A 598 16.39 -11.70 22.65
C SER A 598 16.63 -11.41 21.16
N ALA A 599 15.70 -10.73 20.48
CA ALA A 599 15.85 -10.35 19.08
C ALA A 599 16.91 -9.24 18.88
N ILE A 600 16.92 -8.23 19.76
CA ILE A 600 17.94 -7.17 19.75
C ILE A 600 19.32 -7.77 20.06
N LEU A 601 19.44 -8.54 21.15
CA LEU A 601 20.69 -9.20 21.55
C LEU A 601 21.25 -10.09 20.42
N LEU A 602 20.41 -10.88 19.75
CA LEU A 602 20.85 -11.65 18.59
C LEU A 602 21.37 -10.76 17.46
N SER A 603 20.71 -9.63 17.16
CA SER A 603 21.16 -8.70 16.11
C SER A 603 22.51 -8.05 16.43
N LEU A 604 22.77 -7.77 17.72
CA LEU A 604 24.05 -7.23 18.20
C LEU A 604 25.17 -8.29 18.24
N CYS A 605 24.84 -9.56 18.45
CA CYS A 605 25.82 -10.62 18.72
C CYS A 605 26.13 -11.55 17.53
N LYS A 606 25.26 -11.64 16.51
CA LYS A 606 25.34 -12.64 15.41
C LYS A 606 26.69 -12.69 14.67
N ARG A 607 27.46 -11.58 14.68
CA ARG A 607 28.78 -11.43 14.04
C ARG A 607 29.76 -10.61 14.92
N ASP A 608 29.58 -10.61 16.24
CA ASP A 608 30.38 -9.77 17.16
C ASP A 608 30.79 -10.57 18.40
N ASN A 609 32.09 -10.92 18.45
CA ASN A 609 32.65 -11.75 19.51
C ASN A 609 32.81 -10.99 20.84
N GLU A 610 32.98 -9.66 20.81
CA GLU A 610 33.07 -8.86 22.03
C GLU A 610 31.71 -8.76 22.73
N ASN A 611 30.64 -8.56 21.94
CA ASN A 611 29.26 -8.60 22.44
C ASN A 611 28.88 -10.00 22.95
N LEU A 612 29.29 -11.07 22.25
CA LEU A 612 29.09 -12.45 22.73
C LEU A 612 29.84 -12.73 24.05
N ALA A 613 31.09 -12.30 24.17
CA ALA A 613 31.88 -12.45 25.40
C ALA A 613 31.27 -11.62 26.56
N CYS A 614 30.80 -10.41 26.28
CA CYS A 614 30.05 -9.58 27.25
C CYS A 614 28.77 -10.29 27.72
N LEU A 615 27.97 -10.80 26.78
CA LEU A 615 26.73 -11.52 27.03
C LEU A 615 26.95 -12.81 27.84
N SER A 616 28.03 -13.55 27.55
CA SER A 616 28.46 -14.72 28.31
C SER A 616 28.83 -14.35 29.75
N ARG A 617 29.59 -13.25 29.95
CA ARG A 617 30.00 -12.74 31.27
C ARG A 617 28.81 -12.26 32.11
N LEU A 618 27.73 -11.82 31.46
CA LEU A 618 26.45 -11.49 32.10
C LEU A 618 25.56 -12.72 32.39
N GLY A 619 26.05 -13.94 32.19
CA GLY A 619 25.36 -15.17 32.54
C GLY A 619 24.13 -15.48 31.69
N ALA A 620 24.12 -15.08 30.41
CA ALA A 620 22.96 -15.20 29.54
C ALA A 620 22.48 -16.64 29.25
N VAL A 621 23.33 -17.65 29.46
CA VAL A 621 23.03 -19.06 29.17
C VAL A 621 21.75 -19.53 29.90
N ILE A 622 21.56 -19.17 31.17
CA ILE A 622 20.40 -19.63 31.95
C ILE A 622 19.09 -18.97 31.45
N PRO A 623 18.95 -17.62 31.38
CA PRO A 623 17.73 -16.99 30.85
C PRO A 623 17.40 -17.37 29.40
N LEU A 624 18.42 -17.54 28.55
CA LEU A 624 18.21 -17.98 27.16
C LEU A 624 17.76 -19.45 27.09
N SER A 625 18.29 -20.34 27.93
CA SER A 625 17.85 -21.74 27.97
C SER A 625 16.41 -21.87 28.47
N GLU A 626 16.03 -21.06 29.46
CA GLU A 626 14.65 -20.97 29.93
C GLU A 626 13.71 -20.45 28.82
N LEU A 627 14.11 -19.39 28.12
CA LEU A 627 13.33 -18.81 27.01
C LEU A 627 13.22 -19.75 25.81
N ALA A 628 14.26 -20.53 25.52
CA ALA A 628 14.25 -21.57 24.49
C ALA A 628 13.27 -22.72 24.79
N ARG A 629 12.98 -22.98 26.07
CA ARG A 629 12.00 -24.00 26.51
C ARG A 629 10.59 -23.43 26.63
N ASN A 630 10.44 -22.30 27.31
CA ASN A 630 9.15 -21.78 27.80
C ASN A 630 8.61 -20.57 27.00
N GLY A 631 9.38 -20.02 26.06
CA GLY A 631 9.03 -18.79 25.33
C GLY A 631 7.97 -18.96 24.23
N THR A 632 7.61 -17.85 23.57
CA THR A 632 6.87 -17.87 22.30
C THR A 632 7.69 -18.57 21.22
N GLU A 633 7.07 -19.09 20.16
CA GLU A 633 7.80 -19.71 19.04
C GLU A 633 8.86 -18.77 18.40
N ARG A 634 8.61 -17.47 18.39
CA ARG A 634 9.58 -16.46 17.94
C ARG A 634 10.71 -16.28 18.95
N ALA A 635 10.40 -16.18 20.24
CA ALA A 635 11.42 -16.09 21.30
C ALA A 635 12.30 -17.35 21.36
N LYS A 636 11.72 -18.56 21.26
CA LYS A 636 12.46 -19.82 21.24
C LYS A 636 13.50 -19.84 20.12
N ARG A 637 13.10 -19.55 18.88
CA ARG A 637 14.02 -19.51 17.72
C ARG A 637 15.18 -18.52 17.92
N LYS A 638 14.90 -17.35 18.48
CA LYS A 638 15.91 -16.32 18.76
C LYS A 638 16.86 -16.73 19.89
N ALA A 639 16.31 -17.30 20.97
CA ALA A 639 17.09 -17.80 22.11
C ALA A 639 18.00 -18.97 21.73
N THR A 640 17.48 -19.97 21.00
CA THR A 640 18.27 -21.11 20.50
C THR A 640 19.41 -20.65 19.58
N SER A 641 19.13 -19.76 18.61
CA SER A 641 20.17 -19.20 17.74
C SER A 641 21.25 -18.46 18.54
N LEU A 642 20.88 -17.67 19.55
CA LEU A 642 21.84 -16.96 20.39
C LEU A 642 22.69 -17.91 21.26
N LEU A 643 22.08 -19.00 21.76
CA LEU A 643 22.81 -20.08 22.46
C LEU A 643 23.80 -20.81 21.55
N GLU A 644 23.45 -21.06 20.28
CA GLU A 644 24.37 -21.65 19.29
C GLU A 644 25.57 -20.73 19.02
N HIS A 645 25.35 -19.42 18.88
CA HIS A 645 26.44 -18.44 18.74
C HIS A 645 27.34 -18.38 19.98
N LEU A 646 26.75 -18.39 21.19
CA LEU A 646 27.51 -18.43 22.44
C LEU A 646 28.35 -19.70 22.58
N ARG A 647 27.82 -20.88 22.22
CA ARG A 647 28.58 -22.15 22.24
C ARG A 647 29.76 -22.14 21.28
N LYS A 648 29.56 -21.64 20.04
CA LYS A 648 30.64 -21.52 19.04
C LYS A 648 31.75 -20.56 19.51
N SER A 649 31.37 -19.47 20.18
CA SER A 649 32.31 -18.50 20.77
C SER A 649 33.05 -19.00 22.02
N GLN A 650 32.73 -20.18 22.54
CA GLN A 650 33.44 -20.83 23.67
C GLN A 650 34.35 -21.98 23.21
N GLN A 651 34.38 -22.28 21.91
CA GLN A 651 35.19 -23.33 21.29
C GLN A 651 36.42 -22.79 20.54
N HIS A 652 36.60 -21.46 20.60
CA HIS A 652 37.70 -20.68 20.04
C HIS A 652 38.18 -19.68 21.12
#